data_AF-A6G337-F1
#
_entry.id   AF-A6G337-F1
#
_cell.length_a   1.000
_cell.length_b   1.000
_cell.length_c   1.000
_cell.angle_alpha   90.00
_cell.angle_beta   90.00
_cell.angle_gamma   90.00
#
_symmetry.space_group_name_H-M   'P 1'
#
loop_
_entity.id
_entity.type
_entity.pdbx_description
1 polymer ?
#
loop_
_entity_poly.entity_id
_entity_poly.type
_entity_poly.pdbx_seq_one_letter_code
_entity_poly.pdbx_strand_id
1 'polypeptide(L)'
;MPSYTISGRVVAQDGSPVVAATISLFERFDLTTDRSVGSPATTDTDGRYTIEWTEAEAPASPWDLFVVADDGDETAQSSPLCDLEDSATIDLVLGEGAYVGQSEWTRLLAKLAPLLGGTGLESVPADRIEWLSKRADVSPVRLGQVIQAHRLADGRTVRAASCYAFMRAGLPADMPGMLRAGEAAWESALRGAWTRQVIDLPGDGSESAQTTEVAREVDAMRELLVDAALDANAGTNHRALFDTAGLSEADQRTFHEAWQTHTGDSASFWTGLEQTLDAGRAASFQFTIRAASLVANHVPTLAGLQAERVAGTFSTTVELAAWSSSDWDSFLVNRAVSLPADLPGSDATEQRQRYAKSLARAVEDRYPTAFVRHSLVRDAGASAAPASSEHVATFLGDNASFDLLRSTLSVHLAESSDPWPNIAPADQDAARANVARLQRVFRLAPRMERYATTKALLDQGVSAAADVVGYTREEFIGQFAAGLPGELHDPSSLAAKIWDNATKIHALTIGAASQLALANSQADFAPVTMAGSDAFAESTSGLAELSTILGELDYCACEHCRSVFSPAAYLADLLHFLKGRPAEATAPVDNALEALSARRPDIARILLDCANTHTPLPHIDLVNELLEATLSQAPSPWSPWHQTTWTQEELRAHPEHLDASAYDGAAVVATAVHPWSLPFSLPTVEARVYLKHLGVERHSLLERFEKVAPDEAATRARAGERLGLSALETEIVAGTYAGNASADGREYWGFSAGAATDSWVTDLSSDVGELLRLGGYTLDELRALLALDFINPDGAAKLQWAETCSLDDATLGSLDAALLDRLHRFTRLQRRCAIPARMLNVLLVDACGQLPGRRGALDPRGRRRAEGPAAPRLGRAGVLLVHGHRRAGLRRRPRALRPPRATQRRGGPRLLQLRGRRDAPRGRPDQLGRAPRGRAAGLTAERGGLSAPRRL
;
A
#
# COMPACT_ATOMS: atom_id res chain seq x y z
N MET A 1 -58.81 -28.01 -81.92
CA MET A 1 -57.36 -28.11 -81.67
C MET A 1 -57.09 -27.35 -80.39
N PRO A 2 -56.64 -27.99 -79.32
CA PRO A 2 -56.15 -27.27 -78.13
C PRO A 2 -55.00 -26.34 -78.54
N SER A 3 -54.99 -25.13 -78.01
CA SER A 3 -53.98 -24.10 -78.24
C SER A 3 -53.22 -23.85 -76.95
N TYR A 4 -51.89 -23.83 -77.03
CA TYR A 4 -51.02 -23.63 -75.89
C TYR A 4 -50.15 -22.40 -76.11
N THR A 5 -49.92 -21.64 -75.04
CA THR A 5 -49.14 -20.40 -75.10
C THR A 5 -48.08 -20.36 -74.00
N ILE A 6 -46.82 -20.15 -74.37
CA ILE A 6 -45.75 -19.82 -73.42
C ILE A 6 -45.28 -18.40 -73.69
N SER A 7 -45.30 -17.55 -72.66
CA SER A 7 -44.84 -16.16 -72.73
C SER A 7 -43.77 -15.90 -71.69
N GLY A 8 -43.02 -14.80 -71.82
CA GLY A 8 -42.03 -14.44 -70.80
C GLY A 8 -41.17 -13.28 -71.21
N ARG A 9 -40.16 -12.99 -70.40
CA ARG A 9 -39.16 -11.96 -70.64
C ARG A 9 -37.76 -12.54 -70.55
N VAL A 10 -36.88 -12.09 -71.44
CA VAL A 10 -35.44 -12.35 -71.38
C VAL A 10 -34.72 -11.08 -70.98
N VAL A 11 -33.96 -11.17 -69.91
CA VAL A 11 -33.18 -10.07 -69.34
C VAL A 11 -31.73 -10.50 -69.17
N ALA A 12 -30.80 -9.55 -69.21
CA ALA A 12 -29.43 -9.79 -68.78
C ALA A 12 -29.39 -9.88 -67.24
N GLN A 13 -28.24 -10.27 -66.67
CA GLN A 13 -28.08 -10.38 -65.21
C GLN A 13 -28.37 -9.08 -64.43
N ASP A 14 -28.12 -7.92 -65.05
CA ASP A 14 -28.40 -6.59 -64.49
C ASP A 14 -29.88 -6.16 -64.61
N GLY A 15 -30.71 -6.98 -65.25
CA GLY A 15 -32.13 -6.74 -65.48
C GLY A 15 -32.45 -5.81 -66.65
N SER A 16 -31.48 -5.46 -67.48
CA SER A 16 -31.74 -4.84 -68.78
C SER A 16 -32.41 -5.85 -69.74
N PRO A 17 -33.35 -5.40 -70.59
CA PRO A 17 -34.01 -6.28 -71.56
C PRO A 17 -33.03 -6.73 -72.65
N VAL A 18 -32.99 -8.03 -72.94
CA VAL A 18 -32.23 -8.54 -74.10
C VAL A 18 -33.11 -8.47 -75.33
N VAL A 19 -32.70 -7.64 -76.29
CA VAL A 19 -33.46 -7.37 -77.52
C VAL A 19 -33.01 -8.32 -78.62
N ALA A 20 -33.96 -8.86 -79.38
CA ALA A 20 -33.71 -9.75 -80.52
C ALA A 20 -33.05 -11.11 -80.20
N ALA A 21 -33.18 -11.60 -78.96
CA ALA A 21 -32.81 -12.98 -78.62
C ALA A 21 -33.80 -13.96 -79.26
N THR A 22 -33.29 -15.07 -79.82
CA THR A 22 -34.08 -16.16 -80.41
C THR A 22 -34.52 -17.12 -79.31
N ILE A 23 -35.82 -17.38 -79.25
CA ILE A 23 -36.44 -18.21 -78.22
C ILE A 23 -37.02 -19.46 -78.86
N SER A 24 -36.56 -20.62 -78.43
CA SER A 24 -36.99 -21.92 -78.92
C SER A 24 -37.61 -22.76 -77.79
N LEU A 25 -38.73 -23.41 -78.08
CA LEU A 25 -39.43 -24.30 -77.16
C LEU A 25 -39.16 -25.76 -77.52
N PHE A 26 -38.86 -26.57 -76.52
CA PHE A 26 -38.56 -27.99 -76.67
C PHE A 26 -39.43 -28.85 -75.74
N GLU A 27 -39.89 -29.99 -76.24
CA GLU A 27 -40.53 -31.08 -75.51
C GLU A 27 -39.53 -32.22 -75.31
N ARG A 28 -39.44 -32.71 -74.07
CA ARG A 28 -38.67 -33.90 -73.72
C ARG A 28 -39.62 -35.06 -73.44
N PHE A 29 -39.84 -35.92 -74.43
CA PHE A 29 -40.77 -37.05 -74.34
C PHE A 29 -40.08 -38.40 -74.12
N ASP A 30 -38.74 -38.48 -74.25
CA ASP A 30 -37.94 -39.65 -73.89
C ASP A 30 -36.60 -39.25 -73.22
N LEU A 31 -35.80 -40.23 -72.78
CA LEU A 31 -34.55 -39.99 -72.04
C LEU A 31 -33.39 -39.47 -72.91
N THR A 32 -33.54 -39.39 -74.22
CA THR A 32 -32.44 -39.17 -75.18
C THR A 32 -32.72 -38.12 -76.25
N THR A 33 -33.97 -37.71 -76.42
CA THR A 33 -34.40 -36.90 -77.56
C THR A 33 -35.27 -35.73 -77.11
N ASP A 34 -34.86 -34.52 -77.49
CA ASP A 34 -35.66 -33.30 -77.36
C ASP A 34 -36.22 -32.93 -78.74
N ARG A 35 -37.52 -32.64 -78.81
CA ARG A 35 -38.22 -32.22 -80.02
C ARG A 35 -38.59 -30.76 -79.91
N SER A 36 -38.34 -29.97 -80.95
CA SER A 36 -38.83 -28.59 -81.00
C SER A 36 -40.35 -28.55 -81.18
N VAL A 37 -41.02 -27.69 -80.41
CA VAL A 37 -42.46 -27.49 -80.41
C VAL A 37 -42.77 -26.03 -80.72
N GLY A 38 -43.69 -25.79 -81.66
CA GLY A 38 -44.02 -24.43 -82.12
C GLY A 38 -42.95 -23.80 -83.02
N SER A 39 -43.17 -22.54 -83.42
CA SER A 39 -42.17 -21.75 -84.15
C SER A 39 -41.35 -20.90 -83.17
N PRO A 40 -40.02 -20.73 -83.39
CA PRO A 40 -39.20 -19.87 -82.56
C PRO A 40 -39.72 -18.42 -82.55
N ALA A 41 -39.63 -17.75 -81.41
CA ALA A 41 -39.98 -16.34 -81.24
C ALA A 41 -38.71 -15.49 -81.08
N THR A 42 -38.81 -14.18 -81.30
CA THR A 42 -37.72 -13.23 -80.99
C THR A 42 -38.18 -12.21 -79.97
N THR A 43 -37.30 -11.82 -79.04
CA THR A 43 -37.65 -10.84 -78.01
C THR A 43 -37.82 -9.42 -78.56
N ASP A 44 -38.80 -8.69 -78.03
CA ASP A 44 -39.04 -7.28 -78.39
C ASP A 44 -38.06 -6.30 -77.70
N THR A 45 -38.28 -4.98 -77.87
CA THR A 45 -37.45 -3.94 -77.24
C THR A 45 -37.52 -3.93 -75.72
N ASP A 46 -38.55 -4.54 -75.15
CA ASP A 46 -38.70 -4.76 -73.71
C ASP A 46 -38.23 -6.16 -73.31
N GLY A 47 -37.64 -6.95 -74.20
CA GLY A 47 -37.16 -8.31 -73.91
C GLY A 47 -38.26 -9.36 -73.82
N ARG A 48 -39.51 -9.06 -74.20
CA ARG A 48 -40.65 -10.00 -74.07
C ARG A 48 -40.75 -10.93 -75.27
N TYR A 49 -41.20 -12.16 -75.03
CA TYR A 49 -41.48 -13.15 -76.08
C TYR A 49 -42.80 -13.87 -75.82
N THR A 50 -43.36 -14.47 -76.88
CA THR A 50 -44.54 -15.35 -76.81
C THR A 50 -44.45 -16.40 -77.91
N ILE A 51 -44.59 -17.67 -77.53
CA ILE A 51 -44.65 -18.83 -78.43
C ILE A 51 -46.05 -19.44 -78.29
N GLU A 52 -46.76 -19.52 -79.41
CA GLU A 52 -48.08 -20.13 -79.50
C GLU A 52 -48.03 -21.32 -80.46
N TRP A 53 -48.67 -22.43 -80.08
CA TRP A 53 -48.84 -23.57 -80.97
C TRP A 53 -50.17 -24.28 -80.71
N THR A 54 -50.58 -25.10 -81.69
CA THR A 54 -51.83 -25.85 -81.66
C THR A 54 -51.57 -27.31 -81.99
N GLU A 55 -52.18 -28.23 -81.25
CA GLU A 55 -52.08 -29.66 -81.53
C GLU A 55 -53.38 -30.20 -82.12
N ALA A 56 -53.28 -31.26 -82.94
CA ALA A 56 -54.43 -31.87 -83.57
C ALA A 56 -55.38 -32.51 -82.52
N GLU A 57 -54.81 -33.09 -81.46
CA GLU A 57 -55.49 -33.71 -80.33
C GLU A 57 -54.77 -33.35 -79.01
N ALA A 58 -55.42 -33.52 -77.86
CA ALA A 58 -54.78 -33.30 -76.56
C ALA A 58 -53.68 -34.35 -76.31
N PRO A 59 -52.56 -33.99 -75.67
CA PRO A 59 -51.43 -34.90 -75.49
C PRO A 59 -51.84 -36.11 -74.64
N ALA A 60 -51.34 -37.30 -75.01
CA ALA A 60 -51.63 -38.54 -74.30
C ALA A 60 -50.88 -38.67 -72.96
N SER A 61 -49.85 -37.85 -72.75
CA SER A 61 -49.04 -37.74 -71.55
C SER A 61 -48.88 -36.25 -71.17
N PRO A 62 -48.62 -35.92 -69.90
CA PRO A 62 -48.30 -34.56 -69.47
C PRO A 62 -47.13 -33.98 -70.29
N TRP A 63 -47.19 -32.68 -70.59
CA TRP A 63 -46.10 -31.98 -71.26
C TRP A 63 -44.88 -31.88 -70.35
N ASP A 64 -43.69 -32.18 -70.87
CA ASP A 64 -42.41 -31.84 -70.25
C ASP A 64 -41.67 -30.86 -71.18
N LEU A 65 -41.93 -29.57 -70.99
CA LEU A 65 -41.49 -28.50 -71.90
C LEU A 65 -40.38 -27.65 -71.26
N PHE A 66 -39.42 -27.16 -72.05
CA PHE A 66 -38.49 -26.13 -71.59
C PHE A 66 -38.16 -25.15 -72.71
N VAL A 67 -37.80 -23.92 -72.33
CA VAL A 67 -37.50 -22.83 -73.24
C VAL A 67 -36.00 -22.57 -73.24
N VAL A 68 -35.43 -22.33 -74.42
CA VAL A 68 -34.04 -21.90 -74.60
C VAL A 68 -34.03 -20.52 -75.26
N ALA A 69 -33.34 -19.57 -74.65
CA ALA A 69 -33.01 -18.28 -75.25
C ALA A 69 -31.56 -18.30 -75.75
N ASP A 70 -31.33 -17.72 -76.94
CA ASP A 70 -30.03 -17.60 -77.60
C ASP A 70 -29.92 -16.21 -78.24
N ASP A 71 -28.92 -15.41 -77.85
CA ASP A 71 -28.65 -14.09 -78.45
C ASP A 71 -27.51 -14.08 -79.48
N GLY A 72 -26.93 -15.25 -79.77
CA GLY A 72 -25.82 -15.45 -80.70
C GLY A 72 -24.46 -15.59 -80.02
N ASP A 73 -24.32 -15.11 -78.78
CA ASP A 73 -23.09 -15.25 -77.97
C ASP A 73 -23.33 -16.13 -76.73
N GLU A 74 -24.50 -16.02 -76.09
CA GLU A 74 -24.87 -16.76 -74.88
C GLU A 74 -26.20 -17.52 -75.05
N THR A 75 -26.36 -18.61 -74.29
CA THR A 75 -27.60 -19.40 -74.26
C THR A 75 -28.09 -19.61 -72.83
N ALA A 76 -29.40 -19.51 -72.61
CA ALA A 76 -30.03 -19.74 -71.31
C ALA A 76 -31.23 -20.68 -71.44
N GLN A 77 -31.30 -21.69 -70.57
CA GLN A 77 -32.34 -22.71 -70.59
C GLN A 77 -33.20 -22.65 -69.32
N SER A 78 -34.53 -22.75 -69.47
CA SER A 78 -35.46 -22.83 -68.35
C SER A 78 -35.40 -24.20 -67.66
N SER A 79 -35.87 -24.25 -66.41
CA SER A 79 -36.23 -25.55 -65.82
C SER A 79 -37.37 -26.20 -66.62
N PRO A 80 -37.45 -27.54 -66.67
CA PRO A 80 -38.57 -28.24 -67.30
C PRO A 80 -39.89 -27.86 -66.61
N LEU A 81 -40.85 -27.44 -67.41
CA LEU A 81 -42.24 -27.26 -67.05
C LEU A 81 -42.97 -28.57 -67.30
N CYS A 82 -43.30 -29.25 -66.21
CA CYS A 82 -44.13 -30.46 -66.24
C CYS A 82 -45.61 -30.07 -66.19
N ASP A 83 -46.44 -30.74 -66.98
CA ASP A 83 -47.90 -30.69 -66.96
C ASP A 83 -48.51 -29.31 -67.31
N LEU A 84 -48.21 -28.82 -68.52
CA LEU A 84 -48.81 -27.58 -69.05
C LEU A 84 -50.31 -27.79 -69.37
N GLU A 85 -51.19 -27.04 -68.71
CA GLU A 85 -52.64 -27.05 -69.01
C GLU A 85 -52.98 -26.25 -70.28
N ASP A 86 -52.90 -24.91 -70.26
CA ASP A 86 -53.24 -24.05 -71.42
C ASP A 86 -52.19 -22.96 -71.68
N SER A 87 -51.58 -22.38 -70.65
CA SER A 87 -50.54 -21.36 -70.80
C SER A 87 -49.58 -21.30 -69.62
N ALA A 88 -48.35 -20.84 -69.85
CA ALA A 88 -47.36 -20.60 -68.81
C ALA A 88 -46.50 -19.36 -69.09
N THR A 89 -45.94 -18.77 -68.03
CA THR A 89 -44.98 -17.68 -68.13
C THR A 89 -43.61 -18.13 -67.64
N ILE A 90 -42.59 -18.01 -68.50
CA ILE A 90 -41.21 -18.44 -68.24
C ILE A 90 -40.26 -17.28 -68.53
N ASP A 91 -39.73 -16.65 -67.49
CA ASP A 91 -38.70 -15.62 -67.64
C ASP A 91 -37.30 -16.27 -67.67
N LEU A 92 -36.42 -15.73 -68.50
CA LEU A 92 -35.05 -16.22 -68.71
C LEU A 92 -34.04 -15.12 -68.43
N VAL A 93 -32.88 -15.52 -67.93
CA VAL A 93 -31.75 -14.62 -67.68
C VAL A 93 -30.59 -15.11 -68.53
N LEU A 94 -30.10 -14.28 -69.45
CA LEU A 94 -28.90 -14.55 -70.26
C LEU A 94 -27.64 -14.17 -69.46
N GLY A 95 -26.65 -15.08 -69.46
CA GLY A 95 -25.38 -14.98 -68.73
C GLY A 95 -25.17 -16.01 -67.61
N GLU A 96 -23.93 -16.43 -67.36
CA GLU A 96 -23.59 -17.37 -66.28
C GLU A 96 -23.72 -16.73 -64.88
N GLY A 97 -24.83 -16.99 -64.16
CA GLY A 97 -25.05 -16.46 -62.80
C GLY A 97 -26.51 -16.26 -62.41
N ALA A 98 -26.76 -15.87 -61.16
CA ALA A 98 -28.10 -15.55 -60.67
C ALA A 98 -28.51 -14.12 -61.07
N TYR A 99 -29.80 -13.90 -61.34
CA TYR A 99 -30.36 -12.56 -61.58
C TYR A 99 -30.06 -11.61 -60.41
N VAL A 100 -29.35 -10.52 -60.67
CA VAL A 100 -28.96 -9.54 -59.65
C VAL A 100 -29.83 -8.28 -59.72
N GLY A 101 -30.25 -7.85 -60.92
CA GLY A 101 -31.10 -6.68 -61.13
C GLY A 101 -30.38 -5.33 -60.91
N GLN A 102 -31.08 -4.21 -61.20
CA GLN A 102 -30.51 -2.85 -61.10
C GLN A 102 -30.18 -2.44 -59.66
N SER A 103 -29.14 -1.63 -59.47
CA SER A 103 -28.76 -1.10 -58.16
C SER A 103 -29.82 -0.17 -57.55
N GLU A 104 -29.79 -0.02 -56.22
CA GLU A 104 -30.62 0.97 -55.50
C GLU A 104 -30.45 2.37 -56.11
N TRP A 105 -29.21 2.79 -56.36
CA TRP A 105 -28.86 4.06 -57.01
C TRP A 105 -29.56 4.25 -58.36
N THR A 106 -29.42 3.31 -59.28
CA THR A 106 -29.99 3.39 -60.63
C THR A 106 -31.51 3.42 -60.62
N ARG A 107 -32.15 2.58 -59.78
CA ARG A 107 -33.61 2.59 -59.62
C ARG A 107 -34.12 3.92 -59.05
N LEU A 108 -33.40 4.50 -58.08
CA LEU A 108 -33.76 5.78 -57.48
C LEU A 108 -33.63 6.92 -58.49
N LEU A 109 -32.53 7.00 -59.25
CA LEU A 109 -32.35 8.02 -60.27
C LEU A 109 -33.39 7.90 -61.39
N ALA A 110 -33.72 6.69 -61.83
CA ALA A 110 -34.74 6.46 -62.85
C ALA A 110 -36.14 6.96 -62.42
N LYS A 111 -36.50 6.77 -61.14
CA LYS A 111 -37.75 7.29 -60.56
C LYS A 111 -37.76 8.83 -60.44
N LEU A 112 -36.60 9.45 -60.23
CA LEU A 112 -36.48 10.90 -60.03
C LEU A 112 -36.36 11.68 -61.34
N ALA A 113 -35.67 11.13 -62.35
CA ALA A 113 -35.40 11.78 -63.63
C ALA A 113 -36.63 12.47 -64.29
N PRO A 114 -37.82 11.83 -64.43
CA PRO A 114 -38.96 12.46 -65.09
C PRO A 114 -39.59 13.62 -64.29
N LEU A 115 -39.26 13.75 -62.99
CA LEU A 115 -39.85 14.74 -62.10
C LEU A 115 -38.98 15.99 -61.91
N LEU A 116 -37.71 15.94 -62.31
CA LEU A 116 -36.73 17.00 -62.06
C LEU A 116 -36.78 18.15 -63.08
N GLY A 117 -37.31 17.92 -64.29
CA GLY A 117 -37.61 18.97 -65.28
C GLY A 117 -36.42 19.86 -65.67
N GLY A 118 -35.18 19.39 -65.49
CA GLY A 118 -33.94 20.15 -65.74
C GLY A 118 -33.22 20.67 -64.49
N THR A 119 -33.82 20.54 -63.29
CA THR A 119 -33.16 20.90 -62.02
C THR A 119 -32.18 19.79 -61.62
N GLY A 120 -30.92 20.14 -61.36
CA GLY A 120 -29.94 19.19 -60.81
C GLY A 120 -30.29 18.78 -59.37
N LEU A 121 -29.87 17.58 -58.97
CA LEU A 121 -30.24 16.99 -57.67
C LEU A 121 -29.65 17.77 -56.48
N GLU A 122 -28.47 18.36 -56.66
CA GLU A 122 -27.80 19.23 -55.69
C GLU A 122 -28.60 20.52 -55.41
N SER A 123 -29.33 21.00 -56.42
CA SER A 123 -30.09 22.24 -56.41
C SER A 123 -31.54 22.10 -55.91
N VAL A 124 -31.97 20.89 -55.53
CA VAL A 124 -33.32 20.66 -55.01
C VAL A 124 -33.50 21.35 -53.65
N PRO A 125 -34.47 22.27 -53.47
CA PRO A 125 -34.66 22.97 -52.21
C PRO A 125 -35.34 22.07 -51.16
N ALA A 126 -35.03 22.32 -49.88
CA ALA A 126 -35.41 21.44 -48.78
C ALA A 126 -36.94 21.27 -48.60
N ASP A 127 -37.72 22.31 -48.93
CA ASP A 127 -39.19 22.33 -48.86
C ASP A 127 -39.86 21.48 -49.96
N ARG A 128 -39.13 21.10 -51.01
CA ARG A 128 -39.64 20.25 -52.10
C ARG A 128 -39.32 18.76 -51.94
N ILE A 129 -38.52 18.38 -50.95
CA ILE A 129 -38.11 16.98 -50.72
C ILE A 129 -39.31 16.09 -50.38
N GLU A 130 -40.23 16.55 -49.53
CA GLU A 130 -41.41 15.76 -49.15
C GLU A 130 -42.34 15.53 -50.36
N TRP A 131 -42.53 16.56 -51.19
CA TRP A 131 -43.31 16.45 -52.43
C TRP A 131 -42.67 15.45 -53.40
N LEU A 132 -41.35 15.58 -53.62
CA LEU A 132 -40.61 14.74 -54.56
C LEU A 132 -40.58 13.27 -54.10
N SER A 133 -40.42 13.02 -52.79
CA SER A 133 -40.49 11.68 -52.19
C SER A 133 -41.83 11.00 -52.44
N LYS A 134 -42.96 11.72 -52.21
CA LYS A 134 -44.31 11.18 -52.45
C LYS A 134 -44.58 10.94 -53.94
N ARG A 135 -44.12 11.83 -54.81
CA ARG A 135 -44.39 11.74 -56.26
C ARG A 135 -43.55 10.68 -56.96
N ALA A 136 -42.30 10.49 -56.54
CA ALA A 136 -41.40 9.47 -57.05
C ALA A 136 -41.62 8.09 -56.42
N ASP A 137 -42.44 8.00 -55.37
CA ASP A 137 -42.61 6.80 -54.55
C ASP A 137 -41.25 6.27 -54.03
N VAL A 138 -40.54 7.14 -53.31
CA VAL A 138 -39.21 6.89 -52.73
C VAL A 138 -39.20 7.32 -51.27
N SER A 139 -38.55 6.54 -50.40
CA SER A 139 -38.38 6.91 -48.98
C SER A 139 -37.74 8.30 -48.80
N PRO A 140 -38.27 9.18 -47.93
CA PRO A 140 -37.69 10.51 -47.68
C PRO A 140 -36.22 10.46 -47.25
N VAL A 141 -35.84 9.42 -46.50
CA VAL A 141 -34.45 9.22 -46.04
C VAL A 141 -33.54 8.89 -47.23
N ARG A 142 -33.99 7.99 -48.13
CA ARG A 142 -33.23 7.61 -49.32
C ARG A 142 -33.08 8.79 -50.28
N LEU A 143 -34.15 9.55 -50.49
CA LEU A 143 -34.12 10.76 -51.29
C LEU A 143 -33.18 11.83 -50.71
N GLY A 144 -33.25 12.05 -49.39
CA GLY A 144 -32.34 12.95 -48.69
C GLY A 144 -30.87 12.55 -48.85
N GLN A 145 -30.57 11.25 -48.76
CA GLN A 145 -29.21 10.73 -49.00
C GLN A 145 -28.75 10.94 -50.45
N VAL A 146 -29.59 10.71 -51.46
CA VAL A 146 -29.23 10.95 -52.86
C VAL A 146 -28.94 12.44 -53.10
N ILE A 147 -29.85 13.34 -52.67
CA ILE A 147 -29.67 14.79 -52.79
C ILE A 147 -28.39 15.25 -52.08
N GLN A 148 -28.19 14.78 -50.84
CA GLN A 148 -27.01 15.16 -50.07
C GLN A 148 -25.73 14.61 -50.72
N ALA A 149 -25.77 13.43 -51.32
CA ALA A 149 -24.62 12.88 -52.03
C ALA A 149 -24.23 13.74 -53.25
N HIS A 150 -25.21 14.26 -53.99
CA HIS A 150 -24.96 15.23 -55.06
C HIS A 150 -24.41 16.55 -54.54
N ARG A 151 -24.91 17.07 -53.42
CA ARG A 151 -24.35 18.28 -52.77
C ARG A 151 -22.92 18.09 -52.25
N LEU A 152 -22.60 16.89 -51.77
CA LEU A 152 -21.26 16.54 -51.32
C LEU A 152 -20.30 16.30 -52.49
N ALA A 153 -20.79 15.87 -53.65
CA ALA A 153 -19.96 15.72 -54.85
C ALA A 153 -19.85 17.01 -55.69
N ASP A 154 -20.74 17.99 -55.49
CA ASP A 154 -20.78 19.21 -56.29
C ASP A 154 -19.46 20.00 -56.20
N GLY A 155 -18.85 20.24 -57.37
CA GLY A 155 -17.54 20.90 -57.50
C GLY A 155 -16.34 20.11 -56.96
N ARG A 156 -16.49 18.81 -56.63
CA ARG A 156 -15.42 17.96 -56.05
C ARG A 156 -15.08 16.78 -56.96
N THR A 157 -13.92 16.16 -56.73
CA THR A 157 -13.43 15.01 -57.49
C THR A 157 -14.14 13.69 -57.10
N VAL A 158 -14.69 13.60 -55.89
CA VAL A 158 -15.48 12.44 -55.43
C VAL A 158 -16.84 12.36 -56.11
N ARG A 159 -17.28 11.16 -56.49
CA ARG A 159 -18.59 10.98 -57.15
C ARG A 159 -19.76 10.93 -56.18
N ALA A 160 -20.91 11.41 -56.64
CA ALA A 160 -22.16 11.35 -55.88
C ALA A 160 -22.54 9.90 -55.50
N ALA A 161 -22.33 8.93 -56.40
CA ALA A 161 -22.57 7.52 -56.09
C ALA A 161 -21.69 7.04 -54.91
N SER A 162 -20.43 7.45 -54.85
CA SER A 162 -19.51 7.13 -53.76
C SER A 162 -19.95 7.77 -52.44
N CYS A 163 -20.29 9.07 -52.45
CA CYS A 163 -20.84 9.75 -51.27
C CYS A 163 -22.14 9.09 -50.77
N TYR A 164 -22.98 8.60 -51.70
CA TYR A 164 -24.17 7.84 -51.37
C TYR A 164 -23.83 6.50 -50.71
N ALA A 165 -22.87 5.75 -51.27
CA ALA A 165 -22.37 4.51 -50.69
C ALA A 165 -21.83 4.71 -49.26
N PHE A 166 -21.07 5.78 -49.02
CA PHE A 166 -20.56 6.16 -47.69
C PHE A 166 -21.70 6.36 -46.69
N MET A 167 -22.70 7.18 -47.02
CA MET A 167 -23.87 7.38 -46.13
C MET A 167 -24.68 6.10 -45.94
N ARG A 168 -24.75 5.25 -46.97
CA ARG A 168 -25.44 3.96 -46.87
C ARG A 168 -24.69 2.96 -45.98
N ALA A 169 -23.38 3.08 -45.87
CA ALA A 169 -22.54 2.36 -44.91
C ALA A 169 -22.52 2.99 -43.50
N GLY A 170 -23.22 4.12 -43.29
CA GLY A 170 -23.36 4.78 -42.00
C GLY A 170 -22.32 5.88 -41.70
N LEU A 171 -21.54 6.31 -42.71
CA LEU A 171 -20.66 7.46 -42.55
C LEU A 171 -21.48 8.76 -42.41
N PRO A 172 -20.95 9.79 -41.73
CA PRO A 172 -21.63 11.07 -41.57
C PRO A 172 -22.03 11.71 -42.91
N ALA A 173 -23.11 12.47 -42.92
CA ALA A 173 -23.65 13.12 -44.12
C ALA A 173 -23.06 14.52 -44.41
N ASP A 174 -21.91 14.82 -43.79
CA ASP A 174 -21.13 16.04 -43.95
C ASP A 174 -19.67 15.71 -44.33
N MET A 175 -19.04 16.57 -45.14
CA MET A 175 -17.70 16.32 -45.66
C MET A 175 -16.65 16.14 -44.54
N PRO A 176 -16.58 16.99 -43.50
CA PRO A 176 -15.62 16.81 -42.40
C PRO A 176 -15.78 15.46 -41.67
N GLY A 177 -17.02 15.01 -41.46
CA GLY A 177 -17.32 13.72 -40.87
C GLY A 177 -16.94 12.54 -41.76
N MET A 178 -17.16 12.63 -43.08
CA MET A 178 -16.72 11.61 -44.04
C MET A 178 -15.20 11.51 -44.11
N LEU A 179 -14.49 12.64 -44.16
CA LEU A 179 -13.03 12.68 -44.21
C LEU A 179 -12.38 12.08 -42.95
N ARG A 180 -13.03 12.22 -41.78
CA ARG A 180 -12.58 11.61 -40.52
C ARG A 180 -12.72 10.08 -40.46
N ALA A 181 -13.50 9.47 -41.36
CA ALA A 181 -13.72 8.02 -41.36
C ALA A 181 -12.48 7.22 -41.80
N GLY A 182 -11.62 7.82 -42.64
CA GLY A 182 -10.37 7.24 -43.12
C GLY A 182 -10.52 6.19 -44.22
N GLU A 183 -9.39 5.85 -44.86
CA GLU A 183 -9.34 5.04 -46.09
C GLU A 183 -9.99 3.67 -45.94
N ALA A 184 -9.70 2.95 -44.86
CA ALA A 184 -10.27 1.63 -44.61
C ALA A 184 -11.81 1.66 -44.55
N ALA A 185 -12.40 2.75 -44.03
CA ALA A 185 -13.84 2.92 -44.00
C ALA A 185 -14.40 3.26 -45.38
N TRP A 186 -13.72 4.10 -46.17
CA TRP A 186 -14.13 4.43 -47.53
C TRP A 186 -14.09 3.20 -48.45
N GLU A 187 -13.00 2.44 -48.43
CA GLU A 187 -12.86 1.21 -49.23
C GLU A 187 -13.94 0.18 -48.83
N SER A 188 -14.10 -0.07 -47.54
CA SER A 188 -15.12 -1.00 -47.03
C SER A 188 -16.54 -0.57 -47.41
N ALA A 189 -16.83 0.73 -47.36
CA ALA A 189 -18.13 1.27 -47.76
C ALA A 189 -18.40 1.09 -49.26
N LEU A 190 -17.41 1.32 -50.13
CA LEU A 190 -17.54 1.12 -51.58
C LEU A 190 -17.75 -0.37 -51.93
N ARG A 191 -16.86 -1.24 -51.45
CA ARG A 191 -16.95 -2.69 -51.70
C ARG A 191 -18.24 -3.29 -51.13
N GLY A 192 -18.63 -2.85 -49.94
CA GLY A 192 -19.89 -3.24 -49.32
C GLY A 192 -21.11 -2.72 -50.08
N ALA A 193 -21.02 -1.55 -50.72
CA ALA A 193 -22.10 -1.01 -51.53
C ALA A 193 -22.31 -1.79 -52.82
N TRP A 194 -21.24 -2.26 -53.48
CA TRP A 194 -21.35 -3.16 -54.63
C TRP A 194 -21.94 -4.52 -54.23
N THR A 195 -21.44 -5.11 -53.16
CA THR A 195 -21.94 -6.42 -52.65
C THR A 195 -23.42 -6.39 -52.32
N ARG A 196 -23.93 -5.25 -51.82
CA ARG A 196 -25.35 -5.05 -51.47
C ARG A 196 -26.16 -4.39 -52.60
N GLN A 197 -25.56 -4.21 -53.78
CA GLN A 197 -26.16 -3.50 -54.93
C GLN A 197 -26.77 -2.14 -54.58
N VAL A 198 -26.10 -1.39 -53.72
CA VAL A 198 -26.49 -0.02 -53.36
C VAL A 198 -26.14 0.95 -54.49
N ILE A 199 -24.97 0.74 -55.12
CA ILE A 199 -24.50 1.47 -56.31
C ILE A 199 -24.10 0.48 -57.40
N ASP A 200 -23.96 0.95 -58.64
CA ASP A 200 -23.59 0.11 -59.77
C ASP A 200 -22.15 -0.43 -59.65
N LEU A 201 -21.93 -1.63 -60.18
CA LEU A 201 -20.59 -2.20 -60.31
C LEU A 201 -19.79 -1.40 -61.35
N PRO A 202 -18.51 -1.10 -61.08
CA PRO A 202 -17.67 -0.38 -62.04
C PRO A 202 -17.19 -1.29 -63.17
N GLY A 203 -17.08 -0.75 -64.38
CA GLY A 203 -16.53 -1.45 -65.55
C GLY A 203 -17.33 -2.71 -65.92
N ASP A 204 -16.61 -3.84 -66.07
CA ASP A 204 -17.16 -5.17 -66.33
C ASP A 204 -17.54 -5.93 -65.04
N GLY A 205 -17.44 -5.29 -63.87
CA GLY A 205 -17.70 -5.92 -62.58
C GLY A 205 -16.55 -6.78 -62.05
N SER A 206 -15.44 -6.94 -62.79
CA SER A 206 -14.28 -7.71 -62.36
C SER A 206 -13.62 -7.13 -61.10
N GLU A 207 -12.88 -7.96 -60.36
CA GLU A 207 -12.12 -7.53 -59.18
C GLU A 207 -11.09 -6.43 -59.53
N SER A 208 -10.54 -6.47 -60.74
CA SER A 208 -9.61 -5.45 -61.26
C SER A 208 -10.31 -4.11 -61.47
N ALA A 209 -11.50 -4.10 -62.09
CA ALA A 209 -12.30 -2.88 -62.27
C ALA A 209 -12.72 -2.28 -60.92
N GLN A 210 -13.13 -3.13 -59.97
CA GLN A 210 -13.47 -2.69 -58.61
C GLN A 210 -12.26 -2.08 -57.88
N THR A 211 -11.09 -2.70 -57.97
CA THR A 211 -9.88 -2.22 -57.30
C THR A 211 -9.40 -0.89 -57.89
N THR A 212 -9.48 -0.74 -59.21
CA THR A 212 -9.16 0.52 -59.91
C THR A 212 -10.10 1.64 -59.46
N GLU A 213 -11.39 1.33 -59.33
CA GLU A 213 -12.40 2.29 -58.90
C GLU A 213 -12.24 2.70 -57.43
N VAL A 214 -11.95 1.74 -56.54
CA VAL A 214 -11.61 2.04 -55.14
C VAL A 214 -10.41 2.98 -55.08
N ALA A 215 -9.33 2.68 -55.81
CA ALA A 215 -8.13 3.50 -55.82
C ALA A 215 -8.45 4.95 -56.25
N ARG A 216 -9.23 5.13 -57.32
CA ARG A 216 -9.64 6.45 -57.79
C ARG A 216 -10.43 7.24 -56.74
N GLU A 217 -11.42 6.62 -56.10
CA GLU A 217 -12.25 7.32 -55.11
C GLU A 217 -11.50 7.59 -53.80
N VAL A 218 -10.62 6.68 -53.39
CA VAL A 218 -9.74 6.90 -52.24
C VAL A 218 -8.80 8.06 -52.52
N ASP A 219 -8.21 8.15 -53.72
CA ASP A 219 -7.34 9.26 -54.11
C ASP A 219 -8.10 10.60 -54.16
N ALA A 220 -9.34 10.61 -54.68
CA ALA A 220 -10.19 11.81 -54.63
C ALA A 220 -10.51 12.24 -53.18
N MET A 221 -10.74 11.29 -52.27
CA MET A 221 -10.97 11.58 -50.86
C MET A 221 -9.70 12.05 -50.14
N ARG A 222 -8.53 11.53 -50.51
CA ARG A 222 -7.22 12.01 -50.04
C ARG A 222 -6.97 13.46 -50.44
N GLU A 223 -7.22 13.80 -51.70
CA GLU A 223 -7.12 15.18 -52.21
C GLU A 223 -7.99 16.13 -51.39
N LEU A 224 -9.25 15.77 -51.15
CA LEU A 224 -10.16 16.56 -50.30
C LEU A 224 -9.68 16.67 -48.85
N LEU A 225 -9.04 15.63 -48.31
CA LEU A 225 -8.45 15.66 -46.97
C LEU A 225 -7.26 16.63 -46.90
N VAL A 226 -6.41 16.64 -47.92
CA VAL A 226 -5.29 17.60 -48.05
C VAL A 226 -5.82 19.01 -48.18
N ASP A 227 -6.78 19.26 -49.07
CA ASP A 227 -7.37 20.58 -49.28
C ASP A 227 -8.06 21.11 -48.02
N ALA A 228 -8.78 20.25 -47.30
CA ALA A 228 -9.39 20.62 -46.02
C ALA A 228 -8.34 20.95 -44.94
N ALA A 229 -7.18 20.30 -44.96
CA ALA A 229 -6.08 20.61 -44.03
C ALA A 229 -5.38 21.94 -44.38
N LEU A 230 -5.42 22.32 -45.65
CA LEU A 230 -4.87 23.58 -46.17
C LEU A 230 -5.89 24.73 -46.18
N ASP A 231 -7.17 24.49 -45.86
CA ASP A 231 -8.16 25.55 -45.76
C ASP A 231 -7.94 26.36 -44.47
N ALA A 232 -7.56 27.62 -44.63
CA ALA A 232 -7.35 28.55 -43.51
C ALA A 232 -8.65 28.90 -42.75
N ASN A 233 -9.81 28.68 -43.36
CA ASN A 233 -11.13 28.96 -42.78
C ASN A 233 -11.82 27.71 -42.21
N ALA A 234 -11.28 26.52 -42.47
CA ALA A 234 -11.77 25.30 -41.84
C ALA A 234 -11.42 25.34 -40.35
N GLY A 235 -12.37 25.00 -39.47
CA GLY A 235 -12.19 25.04 -38.00
C GLY A 235 -11.08 24.12 -37.45
N THR A 236 -10.27 23.50 -38.29
CA THR A 236 -9.06 22.73 -37.97
C THR A 236 -7.82 23.53 -38.37
N ASN A 237 -7.17 24.10 -37.36
CA ASN A 237 -6.12 25.13 -37.47
C ASN A 237 -4.73 24.62 -37.98
N HIS A 238 -4.65 23.50 -38.72
CA HIS A 238 -3.36 22.88 -39.08
C HIS A 238 -2.49 23.81 -39.93
N ARG A 239 -3.07 24.45 -40.95
CA ARG A 239 -2.39 25.47 -41.74
C ARG A 239 -1.84 26.61 -40.88
N ALA A 240 -2.64 27.16 -39.98
CA ALA A 240 -2.19 28.24 -39.11
C ALA A 240 -1.02 27.84 -38.19
N LEU A 241 -0.90 26.55 -37.81
CA LEU A 241 0.25 26.05 -37.06
C LEU A 241 1.51 26.04 -37.92
N PHE A 242 1.44 25.50 -39.15
CA PHE A 242 2.61 25.42 -40.04
C PHE A 242 3.03 26.77 -40.63
N ASP A 243 2.08 27.69 -40.80
CA ASP A 243 2.34 29.07 -41.22
C ASP A 243 3.25 29.79 -40.21
N THR A 244 3.20 29.43 -38.91
CA THR A 244 4.12 30.01 -37.89
C THR A 244 5.59 29.70 -38.16
N ALA A 245 5.89 28.62 -38.88
CA ALA A 245 7.24 28.19 -39.23
C ALA A 245 7.70 28.70 -40.61
N GLY A 246 6.85 29.48 -41.31
CA GLY A 246 7.14 29.95 -42.67
C GLY A 246 7.13 28.83 -43.72
N LEU A 247 6.46 27.71 -43.46
CA LEU A 247 6.35 26.59 -44.40
C LEU A 247 5.33 26.93 -45.49
N SER A 248 5.74 26.85 -46.76
CA SER A 248 4.87 27.23 -47.88
C SER A 248 3.68 26.28 -48.01
N GLU A 249 2.60 26.72 -48.67
CA GLU A 249 1.45 25.85 -48.96
C GLU A 249 1.86 24.58 -49.74
N ALA A 250 2.87 24.70 -50.62
CA ALA A 250 3.43 23.56 -51.34
C ALA A 250 4.15 22.55 -50.41
N ASP A 251 4.92 23.05 -49.44
CA ASP A 251 5.57 22.19 -48.43
C ASP A 251 4.51 21.50 -47.55
N GLN A 252 3.47 22.23 -47.14
CA GLN A 252 2.37 21.69 -46.33
C GLN A 252 1.57 20.63 -47.09
N ARG A 253 1.29 20.85 -48.38
CA ARG A 253 0.66 19.86 -49.26
C ARG A 253 1.49 18.57 -49.32
N THR A 254 2.78 18.70 -49.60
CA THR A 254 3.73 17.58 -49.65
C THR A 254 3.75 16.81 -48.32
N PHE A 255 3.75 17.52 -47.18
CA PHE A 255 3.69 16.89 -45.86
C PHE A 255 2.41 16.07 -45.66
N HIS A 256 1.23 16.63 -45.99
CA HIS A 256 -0.04 15.94 -45.81
C HIS A 256 -0.18 14.72 -46.74
N GLU A 257 0.31 14.81 -47.98
CA GLU A 257 0.35 13.69 -48.92
C GLU A 257 1.28 12.57 -48.43
N ALA A 258 2.49 12.94 -47.97
CA ALA A 258 3.42 11.98 -47.37
C ALA A 258 2.85 11.34 -46.10
N TRP A 259 2.13 12.11 -45.26
CA TRP A 259 1.53 11.60 -44.03
C TRP A 259 0.41 10.59 -44.30
N GLN A 260 -0.41 10.81 -45.34
CA GLN A 260 -1.50 9.92 -45.70
C GLN A 260 -1.00 8.61 -46.32
N THR A 261 0.09 8.66 -47.09
CA THR A 261 0.63 7.49 -47.79
C THR A 261 1.58 6.65 -46.93
N HIS A 262 1.98 7.14 -45.76
CA HIS A 262 2.94 6.46 -44.89
C HIS A 262 2.33 5.32 -44.08
N THR A 263 2.90 4.12 -44.20
CA THR A 263 2.45 2.91 -43.47
C THR A 263 3.47 2.40 -42.45
N GLY A 264 4.63 3.06 -42.30
CA GLY A 264 5.73 2.66 -41.41
C GLY A 264 5.68 3.30 -40.02
N ASP A 265 6.79 3.19 -39.28
CA ASP A 265 6.97 3.89 -38.01
C ASP A 265 7.23 5.40 -38.18
N SER A 266 7.20 6.18 -37.10
CA SER A 266 7.45 7.62 -37.21
C SER A 266 8.88 7.97 -37.65
N ALA A 267 9.87 7.11 -37.39
CA ALA A 267 11.26 7.40 -37.74
C ALA A 267 11.46 7.36 -39.26
N SER A 268 10.97 6.29 -39.90
CA SER A 268 10.94 6.13 -41.35
C SER A 268 10.13 7.23 -42.05
N PHE A 269 9.03 7.70 -41.44
CA PHE A 269 8.28 8.87 -41.96
C PHE A 269 9.17 10.11 -42.06
N TRP A 270 9.85 10.47 -40.97
CA TRP A 270 10.71 11.67 -40.95
C TRP A 270 11.87 11.54 -41.93
N THR A 271 12.53 10.38 -41.99
CA THR A 271 13.60 10.11 -42.98
C THR A 271 13.09 10.22 -44.42
N GLY A 272 11.88 9.73 -44.71
CA GLY A 272 11.26 9.88 -46.03
C GLY A 272 10.97 11.35 -46.36
N LEU A 273 10.41 12.10 -45.42
CA LEU A 273 10.11 13.52 -45.60
C LEU A 273 11.37 14.37 -45.82
N GLU A 274 12.48 14.05 -45.14
CA GLU A 274 13.78 14.69 -45.36
C GLU A 274 14.28 14.51 -46.79
N GLN A 275 14.02 13.35 -47.40
CA GLN A 275 14.39 13.09 -48.80
C GLN A 275 13.51 13.89 -49.78
N THR A 276 12.25 14.16 -49.43
CA THR A 276 11.31 14.89 -50.30
C THR A 276 11.43 16.42 -50.18
N LEU A 277 11.53 16.95 -48.96
CA LEU A 277 11.47 18.39 -48.69
C LEU A 277 12.78 19.01 -48.19
N ASP A 278 13.85 18.23 -47.99
CA ASP A 278 15.09 18.58 -47.29
C ASP A 278 15.03 18.53 -45.75
N ALA A 279 16.20 18.38 -45.14
CA ALA A 279 16.37 18.21 -43.69
C ALA A 279 15.92 19.42 -42.87
N GLY A 280 16.09 20.64 -43.39
CA GLY A 280 15.71 21.86 -42.68
C GLY A 280 14.19 22.02 -42.59
N ARG A 281 13.49 21.78 -43.71
CA ARG A 281 12.02 21.83 -43.75
C ARG A 281 11.38 20.70 -42.96
N ALA A 282 11.88 19.47 -43.10
CA ALA A 282 11.40 18.33 -42.30
C ALA A 282 11.58 18.58 -40.78
N ALA A 283 12.73 19.11 -40.36
CA ALA A 283 12.96 19.49 -38.97
C ALA A 283 12.01 20.60 -38.50
N SER A 284 11.63 21.54 -39.36
CA SER A 284 10.63 22.57 -39.04
C SER A 284 9.22 22.01 -38.86
N PHE A 285 8.78 21.05 -39.68
CA PHE A 285 7.53 20.32 -39.43
C PHE A 285 7.57 19.58 -38.08
N GLN A 286 8.65 18.82 -37.85
CA GLN A 286 8.80 18.04 -36.62
C GLN A 286 8.81 18.93 -35.37
N PHE A 287 9.54 20.05 -35.42
CA PHE A 287 9.53 21.03 -34.35
C PHE A 287 8.14 21.63 -34.13
N THR A 288 7.47 22.06 -35.20
CA THR A 288 6.15 22.72 -35.13
C THR A 288 5.13 21.82 -34.46
N ILE A 289 5.06 20.54 -34.84
CA ILE A 289 4.12 19.58 -34.24
C ILE A 289 4.43 19.38 -32.75
N ARG A 290 5.71 19.21 -32.39
CA ARG A 290 6.12 19.02 -30.98
C ARG A 290 5.83 20.28 -30.15
N ALA A 291 6.18 21.45 -30.66
CA ALA A 291 5.96 22.73 -29.99
C ALA A 291 4.46 23.05 -29.86
N ALA A 292 3.65 22.81 -30.90
CA ALA A 292 2.21 22.97 -30.87
C ALA A 292 1.57 22.13 -29.77
N SER A 293 2.01 20.87 -29.61
CA SER A 293 1.53 20.00 -28.53
C SER A 293 1.86 20.52 -27.12
N LEU A 294 3.01 21.17 -26.93
CA LEU A 294 3.41 21.74 -25.64
C LEU A 294 2.58 22.98 -25.27
N VAL A 295 2.17 23.76 -26.27
CA VAL A 295 1.41 25.01 -26.07
C VAL A 295 -0.09 24.83 -26.33
N ALA A 296 -0.58 23.60 -26.34
CA ALA A 296 -1.98 23.25 -26.60
C ALA A 296 -2.57 23.90 -27.88
N ASN A 297 -1.79 23.89 -28.97
CA ASN A 297 -2.11 24.49 -30.28
C ASN A 297 -2.39 26.00 -30.25
N HIS A 298 -1.93 26.70 -29.21
CA HIS A 298 -2.08 28.15 -29.11
C HIS A 298 -1.11 28.89 -30.07
N VAL A 299 -1.63 29.25 -31.25
CA VAL A 299 -0.88 29.81 -32.39
C VAL A 299 0.02 30.99 -32.02
N PRO A 300 -0.42 32.01 -31.24
CA PRO A 300 0.46 33.13 -30.87
C PRO A 300 1.68 32.71 -30.05
N THR A 301 1.54 31.74 -29.14
CA THR A 301 2.68 31.22 -28.36
C THR A 301 3.62 30.41 -29.25
N LEU A 302 3.06 29.59 -30.15
CA LEU A 302 3.85 28.82 -31.12
C LEU A 302 4.66 29.74 -32.03
N ALA A 303 4.07 30.81 -32.57
CA ALA A 303 4.77 31.80 -33.39
C ALA A 303 5.92 32.47 -32.62
N GLY A 304 5.71 32.81 -31.35
CA GLY A 304 6.78 33.30 -30.47
C GLY A 304 7.94 32.30 -30.34
N LEU A 305 7.63 31.01 -30.14
CA LEU A 305 8.64 29.95 -30.00
C LEU A 305 9.41 29.72 -31.31
N GLN A 306 8.74 29.76 -32.46
CA GLN A 306 9.41 29.68 -33.77
C GLN A 306 10.40 30.83 -33.94
N ALA A 307 10.01 32.04 -33.53
CA ALA A 307 10.86 33.21 -33.66
C ALA A 307 12.06 33.20 -32.68
N GLU A 308 11.95 32.55 -31.52
CA GLU A 308 13.09 32.26 -30.62
C GLU A 308 14.02 31.19 -31.20
N ARG A 309 13.46 30.15 -31.81
CA ARG A 309 14.23 29.11 -32.51
C ARG A 309 15.03 29.70 -33.67
N VAL A 310 14.41 30.55 -34.50
CA VAL A 310 15.08 31.24 -35.61
C VAL A 310 16.15 32.21 -35.10
N ALA A 311 15.96 32.83 -33.93
CA ALA A 311 16.97 33.67 -33.29
C ALA A 311 18.15 32.88 -32.70
N GLY A 312 18.08 31.55 -32.69
CA GLY A 312 19.14 30.68 -32.15
C GLY A 312 19.12 30.52 -30.63
N THR A 313 18.04 30.92 -29.95
CA THR A 313 17.91 30.77 -28.49
C THR A 313 17.88 29.31 -28.06
N PHE A 314 17.29 28.44 -28.88
CA PHE A 314 17.30 26.99 -28.72
C PHE A 314 17.06 26.32 -30.09
N SER A 315 17.45 25.06 -30.22
CA SER A 315 17.29 24.31 -31.49
C SER A 315 16.17 23.28 -31.45
N THR A 316 16.00 22.63 -30.30
CA THR A 316 15.03 21.55 -30.07
C THR A 316 14.04 21.91 -28.96
N THR A 317 12.86 21.27 -28.98
CA THR A 317 11.87 21.44 -27.90
C THR A 317 12.34 20.87 -26.55
N VAL A 318 13.36 20.00 -26.52
CA VAL A 318 13.93 19.45 -25.28
C VAL A 318 14.66 20.54 -24.50
N GLU A 319 15.33 21.47 -25.18
CA GLU A 319 16.07 22.58 -24.58
C GLU A 319 15.14 23.56 -23.82
N LEU A 320 13.85 23.61 -24.17
CA LEU A 320 12.84 24.37 -23.41
C LEU A 320 12.72 23.89 -21.96
N ALA A 321 13.18 22.67 -21.64
CA ALA A 321 13.25 22.18 -20.27
C ALA A 321 14.24 22.98 -19.40
N ALA A 322 15.11 23.79 -19.99
CA ALA A 322 15.96 24.74 -19.28
C ALA A 322 15.19 25.95 -18.74
N TRP A 323 14.07 26.31 -19.36
CA TRP A 323 13.32 27.52 -19.04
C TRP A 323 12.52 27.35 -17.75
N SER A 324 12.74 28.25 -16.80
CA SER A 324 11.93 28.41 -15.58
C SER A 324 10.58 29.05 -15.90
N SER A 325 9.66 29.04 -14.93
CA SER A 325 8.39 29.79 -15.06
C SER A 325 8.62 31.30 -15.26
N SER A 326 9.69 31.87 -14.69
CA SER A 326 10.09 33.26 -14.94
C SER A 326 10.65 33.50 -16.34
N ASP A 327 11.34 32.52 -16.92
CA ASP A 327 11.84 32.62 -18.30
C ASP A 327 10.66 32.57 -19.29
N TRP A 328 9.69 31.68 -19.05
CA TRP A 328 8.42 31.64 -19.78
C TRP A 328 7.64 32.95 -19.65
N ASP A 329 7.56 33.52 -18.44
CA ASP A 329 6.88 34.79 -18.18
C ASP A 329 7.55 35.95 -18.96
N SER A 330 8.88 35.98 -18.97
CA SER A 330 9.69 36.95 -19.73
C SER A 330 9.53 36.78 -21.24
N PHE A 331 9.51 35.54 -21.73
CA PHE A 331 9.24 35.22 -23.12
C PHE A 331 7.88 35.76 -23.57
N LEU A 332 6.82 35.54 -22.78
CA LEU A 332 5.48 36.01 -23.10
C LEU A 332 5.42 37.55 -23.22
N VAL A 333 6.18 38.28 -22.40
CA VAL A 333 6.29 39.75 -22.48
C VAL A 333 7.11 40.18 -23.69
N ASN A 334 8.32 39.63 -23.85
CA ASN A 334 9.25 40.06 -24.90
C ASN A 334 8.69 39.81 -26.31
N ARG A 335 7.91 38.74 -26.48
CA ARG A 335 7.24 38.40 -27.75
C ARG A 335 5.84 38.98 -27.88
N ALA A 336 5.36 39.74 -26.89
CA ALA A 336 4.01 40.32 -26.86
C ALA A 336 2.92 39.29 -27.22
N VAL A 337 3.01 38.09 -26.64
CA VAL A 337 2.11 36.97 -26.95
C VAL A 337 0.71 37.29 -26.41
N SER A 338 -0.30 37.28 -27.29
CA SER A 338 -1.69 37.36 -26.85
C SER A 338 -2.06 36.13 -26.02
N LEU A 339 -2.69 36.31 -24.87
CA LEU A 339 -3.01 35.18 -23.98
C LEU A 339 -4.24 34.40 -24.48
N PRO A 340 -4.34 33.08 -24.22
CA PRO A 340 -5.55 32.32 -24.42
C PRO A 340 -6.78 32.96 -23.74
N ALA A 341 -7.94 32.86 -24.37
CA ALA A 341 -9.21 33.27 -23.76
C ALA A 341 -9.49 32.44 -22.49
N ASP A 342 -10.14 33.05 -21.51
CA ASP A 342 -10.63 32.42 -20.27
C ASP A 342 -9.56 31.87 -19.31
N LEU A 343 -8.34 32.42 -19.32
CA LEU A 343 -7.36 32.10 -18.28
C LEU A 343 -7.80 32.61 -16.89
N PRO A 344 -7.72 31.77 -15.84
CA PRO A 344 -8.10 32.19 -14.50
C PRO A 344 -7.04 33.12 -13.90
N GLY A 345 -7.46 34.25 -13.32
CA GLY A 345 -6.60 35.22 -12.60
C GLY A 345 -7.35 36.52 -12.32
N SER A 346 -6.96 37.26 -11.28
CA SER A 346 -7.58 38.55 -10.92
C SER A 346 -7.19 39.69 -11.87
N ASP A 347 -6.05 39.58 -12.53
CA ASP A 347 -5.55 40.56 -13.49
C ASP A 347 -4.70 39.91 -14.59
N ALA A 348 -4.36 40.70 -15.62
CA ALA A 348 -3.60 40.25 -16.78
C ALA A 348 -2.17 39.77 -16.44
N THR A 349 -1.57 40.29 -15.36
CA THR A 349 -0.23 39.86 -14.92
C THR A 349 -0.32 38.47 -14.30
N GLU A 350 -1.31 38.25 -13.43
CA GLU A 350 -1.54 36.95 -12.80
C GLU A 350 -1.93 35.89 -13.84
N GLN A 351 -2.79 36.23 -14.80
CA GLN A 351 -3.16 35.34 -15.91
C GLN A 351 -1.94 34.92 -16.73
N ARG A 352 -1.05 35.86 -17.07
CA ARG A 352 0.20 35.59 -17.79
C ARG A 352 1.14 34.68 -17.00
N GLN A 353 1.35 34.96 -15.71
CA GLN A 353 2.22 34.15 -14.85
C GLN A 353 1.68 32.73 -14.65
N ARG A 354 0.35 32.56 -14.52
CA ARG A 354 -0.29 31.25 -14.46
C ARG A 354 -0.13 30.49 -15.78
N TYR A 355 -0.25 31.17 -16.91
CA TYR A 355 0.01 30.57 -18.22
C TYR A 355 1.48 30.15 -18.37
N ALA A 356 2.44 31.00 -17.99
CA ALA A 356 3.87 30.66 -17.97
C ALA A 356 4.17 29.42 -17.14
N LYS A 357 3.58 29.31 -15.94
CA LYS A 357 3.67 28.10 -15.10
C LYS A 357 3.07 26.87 -15.78
N SER A 358 1.94 27.01 -16.46
CA SER A 358 1.32 25.89 -17.20
C SER A 358 2.21 25.39 -18.35
N LEU A 359 2.91 26.28 -19.05
CA LEU A 359 3.87 25.93 -20.09
C LEU A 359 5.08 25.20 -19.52
N ALA A 360 5.65 25.68 -18.40
CA ALA A 360 6.74 24.99 -17.71
C ALA A 360 6.34 23.57 -17.28
N ARG A 361 5.11 23.38 -16.78
CA ARG A 361 4.57 22.06 -16.41
C ARG A 361 4.35 21.15 -17.62
N ALA A 362 3.86 21.68 -18.74
CA ALA A 362 3.71 20.91 -19.97
C ALA A 362 5.07 20.41 -20.49
N VAL A 363 6.12 21.23 -20.36
CA VAL A 363 7.50 20.85 -20.69
C VAL A 363 8.04 19.81 -19.71
N GLU A 364 7.87 20.00 -18.40
CA GLU A 364 8.26 19.01 -17.37
C GLU A 364 7.63 17.64 -17.65
N ASP A 365 6.35 17.62 -17.99
CA ASP A 365 5.63 16.38 -18.27
C ASP A 365 6.12 15.67 -19.54
N ARG A 366 6.46 16.45 -20.58
CA ARG A 366 6.95 15.91 -21.84
C ARG A 366 8.42 15.46 -21.77
N TYR A 367 9.26 16.19 -21.02
CA TYR A 367 10.70 16.00 -20.94
C TYR A 367 11.18 15.94 -19.48
N PRO A 368 10.70 14.97 -18.67
CA PRO A 368 10.94 14.94 -17.22
C PRO A 368 12.43 14.88 -16.86
N THR A 369 13.22 14.05 -17.54
CA THR A 369 14.67 13.95 -17.26
C THR A 369 15.41 15.25 -17.57
N ALA A 370 15.16 15.85 -18.74
CA ALA A 370 15.81 17.10 -19.13
C ALA A 370 15.41 18.24 -18.17
N PHE A 371 14.14 18.28 -17.76
CA PHE A 371 13.64 19.27 -16.81
C PHE A 371 14.31 19.14 -15.44
N VAL A 372 14.47 17.91 -14.93
CA VAL A 372 15.21 17.65 -13.68
C VAL A 372 16.66 18.10 -13.81
N ARG A 373 17.36 17.71 -14.88
CA ARG A 373 18.76 18.10 -15.13
C ARG A 373 18.93 19.61 -15.04
N HIS A 374 18.16 20.36 -15.83
CA HIS A 374 18.30 21.82 -15.85
C HIS A 374 17.81 22.49 -14.57
N SER A 375 16.79 21.93 -13.91
CA SER A 375 16.33 22.46 -12.62
C SER A 375 17.38 22.27 -11.52
N LEU A 376 18.10 21.15 -11.51
CA LEU A 376 19.23 20.93 -10.60
C LEU A 376 20.39 21.89 -10.87
N VAL A 377 20.72 22.17 -12.14
CA VAL A 377 21.75 23.17 -12.49
C VAL A 377 21.36 24.55 -11.97
N ARG A 378 20.11 24.96 -12.18
CA ARG A 378 19.58 26.25 -11.70
C ARG A 378 19.60 26.33 -10.18
N ASP A 379 19.13 25.28 -9.50
CA ASP A 379 19.09 25.23 -8.04
C ASP A 379 20.51 25.21 -7.45
N ALA A 380 21.46 24.54 -8.08
CA ALA A 380 22.87 24.56 -7.66
C ALA A 380 23.47 25.96 -7.77
N GLY A 381 23.20 26.68 -8.87
CA GLY A 381 23.61 28.08 -9.04
C GLY A 381 22.99 29.02 -7.99
N ALA A 382 21.81 28.69 -7.48
CA ALA A 382 21.13 29.42 -6.40
C ALA A 382 21.47 28.91 -4.98
N SER A 383 22.40 27.96 -4.83
CA SER A 383 22.70 27.28 -3.55
C SER A 383 21.46 26.66 -2.88
N ALA A 384 20.51 26.19 -3.68
CA ALA A 384 19.23 25.65 -3.27
C ALA A 384 18.99 24.22 -3.80
N ALA A 385 20.02 23.55 -4.34
CA ALA A 385 19.93 22.16 -4.74
C ALA A 385 19.94 21.24 -3.51
N PRO A 386 19.18 20.12 -3.51
CA PRO A 386 19.25 19.13 -2.43
C PRO A 386 20.68 18.63 -2.26
N ALA A 387 21.15 18.52 -1.02
CA ALA A 387 22.50 18.02 -0.74
C ALA A 387 22.75 16.62 -1.35
N SER A 388 21.69 15.82 -1.50
CA SER A 388 21.73 14.49 -2.11
C SER A 388 21.60 14.46 -3.64
N SER A 389 21.86 15.58 -4.32
CA SER A 389 21.78 15.71 -5.79
C SER A 389 23.11 16.03 -6.48
N GLU A 390 24.22 16.02 -5.74
CA GLU A 390 25.56 16.23 -6.28
C GLU A 390 25.86 15.23 -7.42
N HIS A 391 26.49 15.73 -8.49
CA HIS A 391 26.79 15.02 -9.75
C HIS A 391 25.59 14.50 -10.57
N VAL A 392 24.34 14.58 -10.08
CA VAL A 392 23.17 14.06 -10.81
C VAL A 392 22.94 14.82 -12.12
N ALA A 393 23.02 16.15 -12.11
CA ALA A 393 22.85 16.95 -13.32
C ALA A 393 23.93 16.66 -14.38
N THR A 394 25.17 16.40 -13.96
CA THR A 394 26.27 16.00 -14.83
C THR A 394 25.98 14.64 -15.45
N PHE A 395 25.63 13.63 -14.64
CA PHE A 395 25.27 12.30 -15.12
C PHE A 395 24.12 12.34 -16.15
N LEU A 396 23.05 13.08 -15.86
CA LEU A 396 21.91 13.23 -16.78
C LEU A 396 22.30 13.98 -18.07
N GLY A 397 23.33 14.83 -18.04
CA GLY A 397 23.88 15.48 -19.22
C GLY A 397 24.72 14.54 -20.08
N ASP A 398 25.51 13.68 -19.43
CA ASP A 398 26.39 12.71 -20.09
C ASP A 398 25.60 11.52 -20.68
N ASN A 399 24.43 11.21 -20.11
CA ASN A 399 23.63 10.04 -20.44
C ASN A 399 22.26 10.41 -21.00
N ALA A 400 22.21 11.03 -22.19
CA ALA A 400 20.98 11.56 -22.78
C ALA A 400 19.88 10.50 -23.04
N SER A 401 20.24 9.21 -23.18
CA SER A 401 19.29 8.09 -23.33
C SER A 401 18.67 7.61 -22.00
N PHE A 402 19.18 8.08 -20.85
CA PHE A 402 18.68 7.66 -19.54
C PHE A 402 17.37 8.37 -19.19
N ASP A 403 16.31 7.60 -18.96
CA ASP A 403 14.99 8.10 -18.56
C ASP A 403 14.75 7.80 -17.06
N LEU A 404 14.56 8.84 -16.24
CA LEU A 404 14.33 8.68 -14.79
C LEU A 404 13.09 7.81 -14.49
N LEU A 405 12.08 7.82 -15.35
CA LEU A 405 10.84 7.07 -15.14
C LEU A 405 10.91 5.65 -15.71
N ARG A 406 11.71 5.42 -16.76
CA ARG A 406 11.68 4.15 -17.51
C ARG A 406 12.97 3.34 -17.43
N SER A 407 14.14 3.97 -17.37
CA SER A 407 15.42 3.27 -17.37
C SER A 407 15.74 2.68 -16.00
N THR A 408 16.43 1.54 -15.98
CA THR A 408 17.01 0.99 -14.76
C THR A 408 18.47 1.44 -14.69
N LEU A 409 18.88 2.10 -13.59
CA LEU A 409 20.23 2.66 -13.47
C LEU A 409 21.32 1.61 -13.67
N SER A 410 21.20 0.45 -13.04
CA SER A 410 22.19 -0.61 -13.15
C SER A 410 22.34 -1.17 -14.57
N VAL A 411 21.23 -1.43 -15.26
CA VAL A 411 21.22 -1.86 -16.67
C VAL A 411 21.91 -0.81 -17.55
N HIS A 412 21.54 0.46 -17.39
CA HIS A 412 22.14 1.56 -18.15
C HIS A 412 23.66 1.66 -17.91
N LEU A 413 24.11 1.53 -16.65
CA LEU A 413 25.53 1.58 -16.32
C LEU A 413 26.30 0.37 -16.86
N ALA A 414 25.68 -0.80 -16.96
CA ALA A 414 26.31 -2.01 -17.48
C ALA A 414 26.42 -2.02 -19.02
N GLU A 415 25.44 -1.43 -19.71
CA GLU A 415 25.41 -1.32 -21.18
C GLU A 415 26.25 -0.15 -21.70
N SER A 416 26.49 0.88 -20.88
CA SER A 416 27.30 2.03 -21.27
C SER A 416 28.80 1.71 -21.24
N SER A 417 29.52 2.06 -22.31
CA SER A 417 30.98 1.91 -22.38
C SER A 417 31.74 2.90 -21.49
N ASP A 418 31.17 4.08 -21.27
CA ASP A 418 31.70 5.11 -20.36
C ASP A 418 30.53 5.96 -19.81
N PRO A 419 29.92 5.53 -18.69
CA PRO A 419 28.76 6.23 -18.11
C PRO A 419 29.12 7.50 -17.33
N TRP A 420 30.41 7.78 -17.08
CA TRP A 420 30.86 8.85 -16.18
C TRP A 420 31.95 9.76 -16.80
N PRO A 421 31.82 10.22 -18.05
CA PRO A 421 32.90 10.90 -18.75
C PRO A 421 33.33 12.20 -18.06
N ASN A 422 32.41 12.89 -17.38
CA ASN A 422 32.68 14.15 -16.68
C ASN A 422 32.60 14.03 -15.13
N ILE A 423 32.73 12.83 -14.57
CA ILE A 423 32.71 12.58 -13.12
C ILE A 423 33.97 11.81 -12.72
N ALA A 424 34.76 12.38 -11.80
CA ALA A 424 36.02 11.79 -11.37
C ALA A 424 35.81 10.44 -10.67
N PRO A 425 36.73 9.45 -10.82
CA PRO A 425 36.56 8.11 -10.24
C PRO A 425 36.27 8.08 -8.74
N ALA A 426 36.83 9.03 -7.96
CA ALA A 426 36.59 9.13 -6.52
C ALA A 426 35.13 9.49 -6.16
N ASP A 427 34.41 10.14 -7.08
CA ASP A 427 33.05 10.66 -6.86
C ASP A 427 31.98 9.77 -7.49
N GLN A 428 32.35 8.77 -8.29
CA GLN A 428 31.41 7.93 -9.05
C GLN A 428 30.46 7.13 -8.15
N ASP A 429 30.94 6.61 -7.01
CA ASP A 429 30.08 5.89 -6.06
C ASP A 429 29.03 6.80 -5.42
N ALA A 430 29.43 8.02 -5.05
CA ALA A 430 28.52 9.03 -4.51
C ALA A 430 27.52 9.50 -5.58
N ALA A 431 27.98 9.75 -6.81
CA ALA A 431 27.12 10.09 -7.95
C ALA A 431 26.09 9.00 -8.22
N ARG A 432 26.51 7.72 -8.26
CA ARG A 432 25.61 6.57 -8.41
C ARG A 432 24.55 6.53 -7.30
N ALA A 433 24.95 6.73 -6.04
CA ALA A 433 24.03 6.74 -4.91
C ALA A 433 23.00 7.89 -5.01
N ASN A 434 23.45 9.09 -5.43
CA ASN A 434 22.59 10.26 -5.59
C ASN A 434 21.61 10.11 -6.76
N VAL A 435 22.06 9.59 -7.91
CA VAL A 435 21.18 9.30 -9.07
C VAL A 435 20.12 8.27 -8.67
N ALA A 436 20.51 7.19 -7.99
CA ALA A 436 19.58 6.17 -7.52
C ALA A 436 18.55 6.75 -6.54
N ARG A 437 19.00 7.58 -5.59
CA ARG A 437 18.13 8.25 -4.61
C ARG A 437 17.12 9.15 -5.29
N LEU A 438 17.58 10.05 -6.16
CA LEU A 438 16.71 10.96 -6.88
C LEU A 438 15.72 10.19 -7.75
N GLN A 439 16.16 9.16 -8.47
CA GLN A 439 15.28 8.34 -9.32
C GLN A 439 14.17 7.67 -8.50
N ARG A 440 14.50 7.11 -7.33
CA ARG A 440 13.51 6.48 -6.44
C ARG A 440 12.44 7.47 -6.01
N VAL A 441 12.83 8.64 -5.51
CA VAL A 441 11.90 9.67 -5.02
C VAL A 441 11.09 10.27 -6.18
N PHE A 442 11.71 10.48 -7.34
CA PHE A 442 11.06 11.01 -8.54
C PHE A 442 9.95 10.10 -9.09
N ARG A 443 10.05 8.78 -8.86
CA ARG A 443 9.01 7.80 -9.17
C ARG A 443 7.85 7.78 -8.16
N LEU A 444 8.05 8.30 -6.95
CA LEU A 444 6.97 8.47 -5.95
C LEU A 444 6.09 9.68 -6.29
N ALA A 445 6.72 10.75 -6.75
CA ALA A 445 6.06 12.00 -7.07
C ALA A 445 5.04 11.84 -8.22
N PRO A 446 3.87 12.48 -8.13
CA PRO A 446 2.86 12.43 -9.19
C PRO A 446 3.31 13.20 -10.44
N ARG A 447 2.49 13.12 -11.49
CA ARG A 447 2.81 13.66 -12.83
C ARG A 447 3.03 15.18 -12.84
N MET A 448 2.25 15.94 -12.07
CA MET A 448 2.31 17.41 -12.04
C MET A 448 3.25 17.88 -10.92
N GLU A 449 4.10 18.87 -11.21
CA GLU A 449 5.08 19.46 -10.26
C GLU A 449 6.02 18.42 -9.65
N ARG A 450 6.44 17.47 -10.48
CA ARG A 450 7.17 16.27 -10.06
C ARG A 450 8.53 16.62 -9.48
N TYR A 451 9.28 17.52 -10.12
CA TYR A 451 10.58 18.00 -9.65
C TYR A 451 10.45 18.74 -8.32
N ALA A 452 9.51 19.69 -8.21
CA ALA A 452 9.30 20.45 -6.98
C ALA A 452 8.93 19.54 -5.80
N THR A 453 8.05 18.55 -6.04
CA THR A 453 7.71 17.52 -5.07
C THR A 453 8.91 16.66 -4.69
N THR A 454 9.70 16.21 -5.68
CA THR A 454 10.90 15.39 -5.46
C THR A 454 11.93 16.12 -4.63
N LYS A 455 12.19 17.39 -4.96
CA LYS A 455 13.07 18.28 -4.22
C LYS A 455 12.62 18.41 -2.76
N ALA A 456 11.35 18.76 -2.53
CA ALA A 456 10.80 18.92 -1.19
C ALA A 456 10.92 17.65 -0.34
N LEU A 457 10.76 16.46 -0.94
CA LEU A 457 10.94 15.18 -0.27
C LEU A 457 12.42 14.91 0.07
N LEU A 458 13.34 15.16 -0.87
CA LEU A 458 14.78 15.00 -0.66
C LEU A 458 15.31 15.95 0.42
N ASP A 459 14.86 17.20 0.45
CA ASP A 459 15.24 18.20 1.46
C ASP A 459 14.75 17.81 2.86
N GLN A 460 13.65 17.06 2.95
CA GLN A 460 13.13 16.49 4.19
C GLN A 460 13.72 15.09 4.52
N GLY A 461 14.72 14.64 3.77
CA GLY A 461 15.45 13.39 4.04
C GLY A 461 14.81 12.11 3.50
N VAL A 462 13.72 12.21 2.74
CA VAL A 462 13.08 11.03 2.10
C VAL A 462 13.95 10.56 0.93
N SER A 463 14.30 9.27 0.92
CA SER A 463 15.25 8.68 -0.02
C SER A 463 14.71 7.45 -0.78
N ALA A 464 13.61 6.87 -0.30
CA ALA A 464 12.94 5.70 -0.88
C ALA A 464 11.46 5.60 -0.49
N ALA A 465 10.73 4.69 -1.14
CA ALA A 465 9.34 4.37 -0.77
C ALA A 465 9.22 3.84 0.68
N ALA A 466 10.25 3.13 1.17
CA ALA A 466 10.28 2.59 2.53
C ALA A 466 10.25 3.70 3.60
N ASP A 467 10.94 4.81 3.36
CA ASP A 467 10.95 5.96 4.28
C ASP A 467 9.55 6.59 4.42
N VAL A 468 8.73 6.52 3.36
CA VAL A 468 7.35 7.01 3.37
C VAL A 468 6.41 6.03 4.07
N VAL A 469 6.53 4.73 3.77
CA VAL A 469 5.66 3.67 4.34
C VAL A 469 6.00 3.38 5.82
N GLY A 470 7.17 3.80 6.30
CA GLY A 470 7.51 3.80 7.73
C GLY A 470 6.55 4.64 8.59
N TYR A 471 5.88 5.64 8.00
CA TYR A 471 4.83 6.41 8.63
C TYR A 471 3.45 5.86 8.28
N THR A 472 2.49 5.97 9.21
CA THR A 472 1.07 5.86 8.84
C THR A 472 0.70 6.98 7.88
N ARG A 473 -0.39 6.79 7.13
CA ARG A 473 -0.84 7.77 6.15
C ARG A 473 -1.11 9.13 6.79
N GLU A 474 -1.74 9.15 7.96
CA GLU A 474 -2.04 10.37 8.72
C GLU A 474 -0.77 11.04 9.26
N GLU A 475 0.18 10.27 9.80
CA GLU A 475 1.47 10.79 10.27
C GLU A 475 2.26 11.43 9.12
N PHE A 476 2.33 10.74 7.97
CA PHE A 476 3.03 11.26 6.79
C PHE A 476 2.41 12.58 6.29
N ILE A 477 1.07 12.63 6.21
CA ILE A 477 0.38 13.87 5.83
C ILE A 477 0.67 14.98 6.85
N GLY A 478 0.55 14.69 8.15
CA GLY A 478 0.78 15.68 9.21
C GLY A 478 2.19 16.26 9.22
N GLN A 479 3.20 15.44 8.87
CA GLN A 479 4.61 15.84 8.90
C GLN A 479 5.07 16.50 7.60
N PHE A 480 4.71 15.95 6.43
CA PHE A 480 5.33 16.36 5.15
C PHE A 480 4.48 17.34 4.34
N ALA A 481 3.16 17.42 4.55
CA ALA A 481 2.27 18.21 3.69
C ALA A 481 2.67 19.70 3.63
N ALA A 482 3.09 20.30 4.75
CA ALA A 482 3.44 21.72 4.79
C ALA A 482 4.65 22.10 3.91
N GLY A 483 5.55 21.14 3.63
CA GLY A 483 6.72 21.35 2.78
C GLY A 483 6.50 21.04 1.30
N LEU A 484 5.34 20.50 0.92
CA LEU A 484 5.03 20.13 -0.46
C LEU A 484 4.45 21.31 -1.26
N PRO A 485 4.59 21.31 -2.60
CA PRO A 485 4.02 22.37 -3.43
C PRO A 485 2.50 22.38 -3.34
N GLY A 486 1.92 23.58 -3.16
CA GLY A 486 0.50 23.78 -2.89
C GLY A 486 -0.26 24.60 -3.94
N GLU A 487 0.33 24.87 -5.11
CA GLU A 487 -0.28 25.77 -6.09
C GLU A 487 -1.42 25.12 -6.89
N LEU A 488 -1.29 23.83 -7.23
CA LEU A 488 -2.28 23.08 -8.02
C LEU A 488 -3.18 22.19 -7.17
N HIS A 489 -2.66 21.74 -6.04
CA HIS A 489 -3.25 20.71 -5.22
C HIS A 489 -3.17 21.15 -3.77
N ASP A 490 -4.20 20.81 -3.00
CA ASP A 490 -4.09 20.84 -1.55
C ASP A 490 -2.87 19.98 -1.12
N PRO A 491 -1.90 20.52 -0.36
CA PRO A 491 -0.68 19.79 -0.01
C PRO A 491 -0.95 18.48 0.75
N SER A 492 -2.04 18.42 1.53
CA SER A 492 -2.45 17.21 2.23
C SER A 492 -2.89 16.11 1.26
N SER A 493 -3.63 16.49 0.22
CA SER A 493 -4.04 15.60 -0.87
C SER A 493 -2.86 15.11 -1.71
N LEU A 494 -1.85 15.97 -1.92
CA LEU A 494 -0.60 15.60 -2.58
C LEU A 494 0.21 14.60 -1.74
N ALA A 495 0.40 14.87 -0.43
CA ALA A 495 1.06 13.96 0.50
C ALA A 495 0.37 12.58 0.54
N ALA A 496 -0.96 12.58 0.62
CA ALA A 496 -1.78 11.37 0.52
C ALA A 496 -1.46 10.57 -0.75
N LYS A 497 -1.37 11.23 -1.91
CA LYS A 497 -1.09 10.56 -3.18
C LYS A 497 0.32 9.97 -3.24
N ILE A 498 1.29 10.67 -2.66
CA ILE A 498 2.68 10.19 -2.54
C ILE A 498 2.71 8.94 -1.66
N TRP A 499 2.01 8.93 -0.54
CA TRP A 499 1.92 7.76 0.34
C TRP A 499 1.27 6.56 -0.36
N ASP A 500 0.19 6.79 -1.12
CA ASP A 500 -0.46 5.73 -1.91
C ASP A 500 0.49 5.15 -2.99
N ASN A 501 1.28 6.01 -3.66
CA ASN A 501 2.28 5.57 -4.65
C ASN A 501 3.43 4.81 -3.99
N ALA A 502 3.93 5.30 -2.85
CA ALA A 502 4.99 4.66 -2.09
C ALA A 502 4.56 3.28 -1.59
N THR A 503 3.33 3.14 -1.11
CA THR A 503 2.77 1.85 -0.69
C THR A 503 2.74 0.85 -1.85
N LYS A 504 2.29 1.27 -3.04
CA LYS A 504 2.30 0.42 -4.25
C LYS A 504 3.70 -0.02 -4.65
N ILE A 505 4.63 0.93 -4.71
CA ILE A 505 6.02 0.65 -5.11
C ILE A 505 6.68 -0.26 -4.06
N HIS A 506 6.52 0.03 -2.78
CA HIS A 506 7.11 -0.76 -1.71
C HIS A 506 6.54 -2.19 -1.70
N ALA A 507 5.21 -2.35 -1.77
CA ALA A 507 4.58 -3.67 -1.81
C ALA A 507 4.96 -4.48 -3.05
N LEU A 508 5.05 -3.83 -4.23
CA LEU A 508 5.52 -4.49 -5.45
C LEU A 508 6.97 -4.95 -5.32
N THR A 509 7.85 -4.11 -4.78
CA THR A 509 9.26 -4.45 -4.57
C THR A 509 9.43 -5.61 -3.61
N ILE A 510 8.75 -5.59 -2.46
CA ILE A 510 8.80 -6.69 -1.48
C ILE A 510 8.21 -7.97 -2.10
N GLY A 511 7.04 -7.87 -2.75
CA GLY A 511 6.40 -9.02 -3.38
C GLY A 511 7.27 -9.66 -4.46
N ALA A 512 7.88 -8.85 -5.34
CA ALA A 512 8.77 -9.34 -6.39
C ALA A 512 10.06 -9.96 -5.81
N ALA A 513 10.68 -9.31 -4.82
CA ALA A 513 11.87 -9.82 -4.16
C ALA A 513 11.60 -11.14 -3.42
N SER A 514 10.48 -11.24 -2.69
CA SER A 514 10.07 -12.48 -2.01
C SER A 514 9.78 -13.60 -3.00
N GLN A 515 9.06 -13.32 -4.10
CA GLN A 515 8.78 -14.33 -5.12
C GLN A 515 10.05 -14.84 -5.78
N LEU A 516 11.02 -13.96 -6.06
CA LEU A 516 12.28 -14.40 -6.66
C LEU A 516 13.14 -15.20 -5.67
N ALA A 517 13.22 -14.77 -4.41
CA ALA A 517 13.91 -15.53 -3.38
C ALA A 517 13.30 -16.94 -3.22
N LEU A 518 11.97 -17.05 -3.30
CA LEU A 518 11.28 -18.34 -3.26
C LEU A 518 11.48 -19.17 -4.54
N ALA A 519 11.51 -18.56 -5.73
CA ALA A 519 11.74 -19.27 -6.99
C ALA A 519 13.13 -19.96 -7.02
N ASN A 520 14.14 -19.36 -6.38
CA ASN A 520 15.47 -19.96 -6.25
C ASN A 520 15.55 -21.07 -5.19
N SER A 521 14.52 -21.26 -4.34
CA SER A 521 14.55 -22.22 -3.23
C SER A 521 14.16 -23.67 -3.60
N GLN A 522 13.92 -23.98 -4.88
CA GLN A 522 13.39 -25.27 -5.37
C GLN A 522 12.10 -25.75 -4.67
N ALA A 523 11.42 -24.90 -3.90
CA ALA A 523 10.11 -25.23 -3.35
C ALA A 523 9.10 -25.31 -4.51
N ASP A 524 8.23 -26.32 -4.51
CA ASP A 524 7.15 -26.62 -5.49
C ASP A 524 6.10 -25.50 -5.69
N PHE A 525 6.40 -24.26 -5.31
CA PHE A 525 5.57 -23.10 -5.58
C PHE A 525 5.85 -22.60 -6.99
N ALA A 526 4.98 -23.00 -7.94
CA ALA A 526 4.92 -22.35 -9.23
C ALA A 526 4.67 -20.84 -9.00
N PRO A 527 5.59 -19.94 -9.40
CA PRO A 527 5.33 -18.51 -9.31
C PRO A 527 4.09 -18.22 -10.14
N VAL A 528 3.21 -17.36 -9.63
CA VAL A 528 2.18 -16.73 -10.44
C VAL A 528 2.93 -16.10 -11.62
N THR A 529 2.72 -16.61 -12.83
CA THR A 529 3.44 -16.18 -14.03
C THR A 529 3.13 -14.71 -14.29
N MET A 530 4.03 -13.84 -13.83
CA MET A 530 4.07 -12.44 -14.23
C MET A 530 4.60 -12.40 -15.67
N ALA A 531 3.92 -11.69 -16.57
CA ALA A 531 4.42 -11.50 -17.92
C ALA A 531 5.85 -10.91 -17.86
N GLY A 532 6.84 -11.65 -18.39
CA GLY A 532 8.27 -11.28 -18.32
C GLY A 532 9.10 -12.04 -17.27
N SER A 533 8.53 -13.00 -16.53
CA SER A 533 9.28 -13.85 -15.58
C SER A 533 10.43 -14.60 -16.24
N ASP A 534 10.23 -15.09 -17.47
CA ASP A 534 11.26 -15.84 -18.21
C ASP A 534 12.42 -14.92 -18.61
N ALA A 535 12.11 -13.69 -19.06
CA ALA A 535 13.12 -12.68 -19.39
C ALA A 535 13.91 -12.20 -18.15
N PHE A 536 13.30 -12.25 -16.95
CA PHE A 536 13.99 -11.96 -15.70
C PHE A 536 14.89 -13.13 -15.26
N ALA A 537 14.43 -14.38 -15.39
CA ALA A 537 15.21 -15.58 -15.11
C ALA A 537 16.43 -15.71 -16.05
N GLU A 538 16.29 -15.26 -17.30
CA GLU A 538 17.38 -15.18 -18.29
C GLU A 538 18.29 -13.94 -18.11
N SER A 539 17.87 -12.96 -17.29
CA SER A 539 18.66 -11.75 -17.00
C SER A 539 19.73 -12.04 -15.95
N THR A 540 20.99 -12.14 -16.40
CA THR A 540 22.17 -12.18 -15.53
C THR A 540 22.31 -10.92 -14.66
N SER A 541 21.73 -9.79 -15.09
CA SER A 541 21.82 -8.50 -14.40
C SER A 541 20.95 -8.42 -13.14
N GLY A 542 19.71 -8.94 -13.18
CA GLY A 542 18.75 -8.81 -12.07
C GLY A 542 19.04 -9.71 -10.87
N LEU A 543 19.48 -10.95 -11.12
CA LEU A 543 19.85 -11.92 -10.08
C LEU A 543 21.19 -11.57 -9.42
N ALA A 544 22.18 -11.10 -10.20
CA ALA A 544 23.47 -10.66 -9.67
C ALA A 544 23.33 -9.45 -8.73
N GLU A 545 22.40 -8.54 -8.98
CA GLU A 545 22.11 -7.44 -8.06
C GLU A 545 21.48 -7.93 -6.75
N LEU A 546 20.61 -8.93 -6.79
CA LEU A 546 20.00 -9.45 -5.56
C LEU A 546 20.99 -10.20 -4.70
N SER A 547 21.93 -10.95 -5.28
CA SER A 547 23.04 -11.54 -4.51
C SER A 547 24.01 -10.46 -3.99
N THR A 548 24.14 -9.34 -4.71
CA THR A 548 24.94 -8.19 -4.24
C THR A 548 24.26 -7.45 -3.07
N ILE A 549 22.93 -7.34 -3.10
CA ILE A 549 22.12 -6.62 -2.09
C ILE A 549 21.84 -7.49 -0.86
N LEU A 550 21.49 -8.76 -1.06
CA LEU A 550 21.02 -9.68 -0.02
C LEU A 550 22.09 -10.68 0.43
N GLY A 551 23.22 -10.76 -0.28
CA GLY A 551 24.28 -11.73 -0.03
C GLY A 551 24.04 -13.05 -0.75
N GLU A 552 24.67 -14.12 -0.25
CA GLU A 552 24.53 -15.47 -0.81
C GLU A 552 23.06 -15.93 -0.72
N LEU A 553 22.44 -16.15 -1.87
CA LEU A 553 21.02 -16.57 -1.98
C LEU A 553 20.86 -18.10 -1.87
N ASP A 554 21.94 -18.82 -1.58
CA ASP A 554 21.93 -20.26 -1.42
C ASP A 554 21.12 -20.66 -0.18
N TYR A 555 20.22 -21.60 -0.37
CA TYR A 555 19.41 -22.16 0.70
C TYR A 555 20.13 -23.38 1.30
N CYS A 556 20.44 -23.33 2.59
CA CYS A 556 20.74 -24.53 3.38
C CYS A 556 19.45 -25.03 4.03
N ALA A 557 19.35 -26.32 4.36
CA ALA A 557 18.35 -26.85 5.28
C ALA A 557 18.62 -26.29 6.70
N CYS A 558 18.38 -25.00 6.89
CA CYS A 558 18.65 -24.28 8.12
C CYS A 558 17.68 -24.73 9.21
N GLU A 559 18.16 -24.80 10.44
CA GLU A 559 17.31 -24.97 11.62
C GLU A 559 16.31 -23.81 11.73
N HIS A 560 15.12 -24.08 12.29
CA HIS A 560 14.02 -23.12 12.32
C HIS A 560 14.40 -21.77 12.98
N CYS A 561 15.29 -21.76 13.97
CA CYS A 561 15.87 -20.54 14.58
C CYS A 561 16.44 -19.55 13.56
N ARG A 562 16.97 -20.02 12.42
CA ARG A 562 17.54 -19.19 11.35
C ARG A 562 16.54 -18.84 10.24
N SER A 563 15.28 -19.25 10.38
CA SER A 563 14.20 -18.92 9.44
C SER A 563 13.71 -17.49 9.63
N VAL A 564 13.23 -16.87 8.55
CA VAL A 564 12.46 -15.62 8.60
C VAL A 564 11.14 -15.74 9.38
N PHE A 565 10.68 -16.97 9.63
CA PHE A 565 9.49 -17.27 10.44
C PHE A 565 9.81 -17.66 11.90
N SER A 566 11.06 -17.51 12.33
CA SER A 566 11.49 -17.91 13.66
C SER A 566 11.07 -16.91 14.75
N PRO A 567 11.02 -17.33 16.04
CA PRO A 567 10.82 -16.39 17.14
C PRO A 567 11.93 -15.31 17.21
N ALA A 568 13.15 -15.63 16.77
CA ALA A 568 14.25 -14.67 16.69
C ALA A 568 14.01 -13.62 15.59
N ALA A 569 13.51 -14.02 14.42
CA ALA A 569 13.10 -13.10 13.36
C ALA A 569 11.94 -12.19 13.81
N TYR A 570 10.98 -12.74 14.56
CA TYR A 570 9.89 -11.95 15.16
C TYR A 570 10.41 -10.92 16.18
N LEU A 571 11.36 -11.29 17.05
CA LEU A 571 11.99 -10.34 17.97
C LEU A 571 12.73 -9.24 17.20
N ALA A 572 13.50 -9.59 16.16
CA ALA A 572 14.21 -8.61 15.34
C ALA A 572 13.25 -7.61 14.67
N ASP A 573 12.12 -8.09 14.14
CA ASP A 573 11.07 -7.24 13.55
C ASP A 573 10.43 -6.32 14.59
N LEU A 574 10.13 -6.83 15.80
CA LEU A 574 9.62 -6.00 16.89
C LEU A 574 10.62 -4.91 17.32
N LEU A 575 11.92 -5.23 17.44
CA LEU A 575 12.93 -4.23 17.78
C LEU A 575 13.08 -3.19 16.67
N HIS A 576 13.01 -3.60 15.41
CA HIS A 576 12.99 -2.69 14.26
C HIS A 576 11.76 -1.77 14.28
N PHE A 577 10.58 -2.33 14.57
CA PHE A 577 9.34 -1.57 14.75
C PHE A 577 9.47 -0.52 15.85
N LEU A 578 10.05 -0.87 17.00
CA LEU A 578 10.25 0.07 18.11
C LEU A 578 11.27 1.17 17.78
N LYS A 579 12.28 0.89 16.95
CA LYS A 579 13.25 1.89 16.48
C LYS A 579 12.58 3.00 15.68
N GLY A 580 11.54 2.68 14.92
CA GLY A 580 10.76 3.64 14.12
C GLY A 580 9.72 4.44 14.90
N ARG A 581 9.57 4.21 16.21
CA ARG A 581 8.56 4.90 17.04
C ARG A 581 9.21 5.93 17.94
N PRO A 582 8.75 7.21 17.92
CA PRO A 582 9.29 8.23 18.81
C PRO A 582 9.03 7.86 20.27
N ALA A 583 9.96 8.20 21.15
CA ALA A 583 9.73 8.10 22.58
C ALA A 583 8.69 9.14 23.04
N GLU A 584 8.11 8.96 24.24
CA GLU A 584 7.29 10.02 24.84
C GLU A 584 8.12 11.30 24.99
N ALA A 585 7.50 12.47 24.80
CA ALA A 585 8.20 13.76 24.81
C ALA A 585 8.98 14.06 26.11
N THR A 586 8.66 13.36 27.19
CA THR A 586 9.33 13.46 28.50
C THR A 586 10.52 12.52 28.67
N ALA A 587 10.75 11.60 27.74
CA ALA A 587 11.85 10.63 27.80
C ALA A 587 13.15 11.26 27.26
N PRO A 588 14.31 11.00 27.89
CA PRO A 588 15.60 11.55 27.47
C PRO A 588 16.25 10.75 26.32
N VAL A 589 15.44 10.19 25.43
CA VAL A 589 15.85 9.28 24.34
C VAL A 589 14.96 9.52 23.12
N ASP A 590 15.45 9.20 21.92
CA ASP A 590 14.81 9.61 20.67
C ASP A 590 13.67 8.66 20.27
N ASN A 591 13.81 7.36 20.57
CA ASN A 591 12.88 6.32 20.15
C ASN A 591 12.54 5.30 21.23
N ALA A 592 11.47 4.54 21.00
CA ALA A 592 10.96 3.55 21.94
C ALA A 592 11.95 2.39 22.18
N LEU A 593 12.79 2.04 21.20
CA LEU A 593 13.83 1.02 21.35
C LEU A 593 14.92 1.47 22.34
N GLU A 594 15.33 2.72 22.31
CA GLU A 594 16.29 3.28 23.28
C GLU A 594 15.71 3.30 24.69
N ALA A 595 14.43 3.68 24.83
CA ALA A 595 13.74 3.62 26.12
C ALA A 595 13.68 2.19 26.69
N LEU A 596 13.43 1.19 25.82
CA LEU A 596 13.48 -0.22 26.21
C LEU A 596 14.91 -0.64 26.58
N SER A 597 15.90 -0.29 25.77
CA SER A 597 17.30 -0.67 25.96
C SER A 597 17.89 -0.09 27.24
N ALA A 598 17.46 1.10 27.66
CA ALA A 598 17.85 1.69 28.94
C ALA A 598 17.33 0.88 30.15
N ARG A 599 16.17 0.22 30.02
CA ARG A 599 15.56 -0.60 31.08
C ARG A 599 15.97 -2.07 31.01
N ARG A 600 16.20 -2.57 29.80
CA ARG A 600 16.47 -3.97 29.45
C ARG A 600 17.61 -4.04 28.43
N PRO A 601 18.85 -3.73 28.85
CA PRO A 601 20.01 -3.75 27.96
C PRO A 601 20.33 -5.15 27.43
N ASP A 602 19.83 -6.19 28.12
CA ASP A 602 19.96 -7.59 27.76
C ASP A 602 19.27 -7.94 26.45
N ILE A 603 18.07 -7.41 26.19
CA ILE A 603 17.28 -7.73 24.99
C ILE A 603 18.01 -7.28 23.72
N ALA A 604 18.69 -6.13 23.77
CA ALA A 604 19.46 -5.61 22.63
C ALA A 604 20.77 -6.39 22.37
N ARG A 605 21.21 -7.23 23.32
CA ARG A 605 22.50 -7.94 23.30
C ARG A 605 22.36 -9.47 23.26
N ILE A 606 21.14 -9.99 23.26
CA ILE A 606 20.89 -11.42 23.12
C ILE A 606 21.29 -11.88 21.72
N LEU A 607 21.99 -13.01 21.63
CA LEU A 607 22.31 -13.62 20.35
C LEU A 607 21.05 -14.26 19.77
N LEU A 608 20.77 -13.98 18.50
CA LEU A 608 19.67 -14.57 17.74
C LEU A 608 20.05 -15.96 17.21
N ASP A 609 20.36 -16.87 18.14
CA ASP A 609 20.78 -18.24 17.86
C ASP A 609 19.76 -19.28 18.35
N CYS A 610 20.05 -20.55 18.06
CA CYS A 610 19.13 -21.65 18.33
C CYS A 610 19.02 -21.98 19.82
N ALA A 611 20.09 -21.79 20.59
CA ALA A 611 20.09 -22.05 22.03
C ALA A 611 19.19 -21.04 22.75
N ASN A 612 19.36 -19.74 22.51
CA ASN A 612 18.52 -18.70 23.09
C ASN A 612 17.07 -18.75 22.60
N THR A 613 16.83 -19.27 21.39
CA THR A 613 15.48 -19.37 20.82
C THR A 613 14.68 -20.54 21.38
N HIS A 614 15.34 -21.68 21.65
CA HIS A 614 14.64 -22.95 21.88
C HIS A 614 14.86 -23.58 23.24
N THR A 615 15.93 -23.25 23.97
CA THR A 615 16.24 -23.89 25.26
C THR A 615 15.33 -23.32 26.36
N PRO A 616 14.44 -24.13 26.97
CA PRO A 616 13.61 -23.66 28.07
C PRO A 616 14.43 -23.54 29.37
N LEU A 617 14.24 -22.45 30.10
CA LEU A 617 14.88 -22.23 31.40
C LEU A 617 13.91 -21.64 32.44
N PRO A 618 14.20 -21.76 33.75
CA PRO A 618 13.40 -21.11 34.78
C PRO A 618 13.45 -19.59 34.65
N HIS A 619 12.28 -18.96 34.50
CA HIS A 619 12.19 -17.50 34.33
C HIS A 619 12.81 -16.70 35.49
N ILE A 620 12.78 -17.26 36.70
CA ILE A 620 13.33 -16.60 37.90
C ILE A 620 14.85 -16.40 37.80
N ASP A 621 15.55 -17.25 37.06
CA ASP A 621 17.01 -17.14 36.91
C ASP A 621 17.36 -15.90 36.09
N LEU A 622 16.65 -15.66 34.97
CA LEU A 622 16.78 -14.42 34.18
C LEU A 622 16.46 -13.16 34.99
N VAL A 623 15.48 -13.23 35.90
CA VAL A 623 15.14 -12.10 36.77
C VAL A 623 16.28 -11.83 37.75
N ASN A 624 16.87 -12.86 38.34
CA ASN A 624 17.99 -12.72 39.25
C ASN A 624 19.25 -12.22 38.51
N GLU A 625 19.57 -12.76 37.33
CA GLU A 625 20.67 -12.29 36.48
C GLU A 625 20.56 -10.78 36.20
N LEU A 626 19.36 -10.30 35.85
CA LEU A 626 19.12 -8.87 35.64
C LEU A 626 19.31 -8.04 36.91
N LEU A 627 18.79 -8.51 38.05
CA LEU A 627 18.91 -7.80 39.33
C LEU A 627 20.36 -7.79 39.83
N GLU A 628 21.07 -8.90 39.69
CA GLU A 628 22.49 -9.03 40.01
C GLU A 628 23.31 -8.04 39.19
N ALA A 629 23.12 -8.00 37.87
CA ALA A 629 23.79 -7.05 36.99
C ALA A 629 23.54 -5.57 37.36
N THR A 630 22.37 -5.24 37.94
CA THR A 630 22.12 -3.87 38.44
C THR A 630 22.90 -3.54 39.73
N LEU A 631 23.28 -4.55 40.52
CA LEU A 631 23.98 -4.38 41.78
C LEU A 631 25.51 -4.31 41.60
N SER A 632 26.06 -5.01 40.62
CA SER A 632 27.52 -5.22 40.45
C SER A 632 28.30 -4.05 39.81
N GLN A 633 27.69 -2.86 39.70
CA GLN A 633 28.10 -1.72 38.86
C GLN A 633 28.08 -2.04 37.36
N ALA A 634 27.50 -1.09 36.61
CA ALA A 634 27.05 -1.29 35.24
C ALA A 634 28.11 -1.94 34.34
N PRO A 635 27.80 -3.05 33.65
CA PRO A 635 28.71 -3.60 32.66
C PRO A 635 29.01 -2.53 31.61
N SER A 636 30.27 -2.51 31.16
CA SER A 636 30.69 -1.70 30.01
C SER A 636 29.66 -1.81 28.88
N PRO A 637 29.40 -0.74 28.09
CA PRO A 637 28.55 -0.80 26.92
C PRO A 637 28.92 -1.93 25.94
N TRP A 638 30.18 -2.36 25.99
CA TRP A 638 30.78 -3.37 25.12
C TRP A 638 30.88 -4.77 25.74
N SER A 639 30.45 -4.96 26.99
CA SER A 639 30.43 -6.31 27.58
C SER A 639 29.29 -7.13 26.98
N PRO A 640 29.58 -8.33 26.43
CA PRO A 640 28.56 -9.28 26.02
C PRO A 640 27.60 -9.55 27.17
N TRP A 641 26.30 -9.60 26.89
CA TRP A 641 25.31 -10.04 27.89
C TRP A 641 25.33 -11.57 28.02
N HIS A 642 24.81 -12.08 29.13
CA HIS A 642 24.62 -13.52 29.38
C HIS A 642 23.84 -14.20 28.24
N GLN A 643 24.31 -15.36 27.80
CA GLN A 643 23.72 -16.19 26.74
C GLN A 643 23.45 -17.59 27.27
N THR A 644 22.43 -18.28 26.74
CA THR A 644 22.12 -19.65 27.13
C THR A 644 23.06 -20.61 26.40
N THR A 645 23.86 -21.37 27.14
CA THR A 645 24.76 -22.39 26.55
C THR A 645 24.54 -23.80 27.11
N TRP A 646 23.88 -23.92 28.25
CA TRP A 646 23.62 -25.20 28.90
C TRP A 646 22.34 -25.87 28.39
N THR A 647 22.22 -27.17 28.69
CA THR A 647 21.01 -27.95 28.40
C THR A 647 19.85 -27.56 29.33
N GLN A 648 18.62 -27.88 28.93
CA GLN A 648 17.44 -27.66 29.77
C GLN A 648 17.56 -28.39 31.12
N GLU A 649 18.11 -29.60 31.16
CA GLU A 649 18.30 -30.37 32.39
C GLU A 649 19.27 -29.68 33.36
N GLU A 650 20.37 -29.13 32.84
CA GLU A 650 21.36 -28.38 33.63
C GLU A 650 20.77 -27.07 34.17
N LEU A 651 20.07 -26.30 33.32
CA LEU A 651 19.42 -25.04 33.71
C LEU A 651 18.30 -25.23 34.73
N ARG A 652 17.64 -26.40 34.75
CA ARG A 652 16.67 -26.73 35.80
C ARG A 652 17.31 -27.06 37.14
N ALA A 653 18.58 -27.47 37.13
CA ALA A 653 19.30 -27.84 38.34
C ALA A 653 20.05 -26.66 38.95
N HIS A 654 20.60 -25.76 38.12
CA HIS A 654 21.41 -24.63 38.55
C HIS A 654 21.32 -23.46 37.56
N PRO A 655 21.27 -22.19 38.03
CA PRO A 655 21.38 -21.04 37.13
C PRO A 655 22.74 -21.04 36.44
N GLU A 656 22.77 -20.85 35.12
CA GLU A 656 24.03 -20.82 34.36
C GLU A 656 24.88 -19.61 34.74
N HIS A 657 24.23 -18.45 34.95
CA HIS A 657 24.89 -17.20 35.29
C HIS A 657 24.51 -16.79 36.71
N LEU A 658 25.51 -16.71 37.59
CA LEU A 658 25.38 -16.23 38.96
C LEU A 658 26.53 -15.24 39.23
N ASP A 659 26.20 -14.00 39.57
CA ASP A 659 27.20 -13.03 39.98
C ASP A 659 27.45 -13.13 41.49
N ALA A 660 28.51 -13.85 41.84
CA ALA A 660 28.92 -14.02 43.23
C ALA A 660 29.25 -12.69 43.94
N SER A 661 29.64 -11.64 43.21
CA SER A 661 29.96 -10.33 43.79
C SER A 661 28.74 -9.63 44.37
N ALA A 662 27.55 -9.88 43.82
CA ALA A 662 26.29 -9.33 44.34
C ALA A 662 25.95 -9.84 45.76
N TYR A 663 26.59 -10.92 46.20
CA TYR A 663 26.34 -11.59 47.49
C TYR A 663 27.56 -11.62 48.41
N ASP A 664 28.65 -10.92 48.05
CA ASP A 664 29.82 -10.86 48.89
C ASP A 664 29.52 -10.14 50.24
N GLY A 665 30.42 -10.25 51.21
CA GLY A 665 30.19 -9.68 52.55
C GLY A 665 30.13 -8.15 52.59
N ALA A 666 30.57 -7.46 51.54
CA ALA A 666 30.55 -6.00 51.40
C ALA A 666 29.40 -5.52 50.51
N ALA A 667 28.74 -6.41 49.78
CA ALA A 667 27.67 -6.11 48.86
C ALA A 667 26.47 -5.49 49.58
N VAL A 668 25.73 -4.66 48.85
CA VAL A 668 24.56 -3.95 49.38
C VAL A 668 23.53 -4.94 49.93
N VAL A 669 23.32 -6.08 49.27
CA VAL A 669 22.37 -7.12 49.72
C VAL A 669 22.78 -7.75 51.06
N ALA A 670 24.08 -7.88 51.32
CA ALA A 670 24.62 -8.47 52.54
C ALA A 670 24.72 -7.48 53.70
N THR A 671 24.74 -6.17 53.43
CA THR A 671 25.02 -5.11 54.43
C THR A 671 23.83 -4.18 54.69
N ALA A 672 22.90 -4.02 53.74
CA ALA A 672 21.76 -3.13 53.89
C ALA A 672 20.82 -3.56 55.02
N VAL A 673 20.35 -2.57 55.77
CA VAL A 673 19.46 -2.74 56.92
C VAL A 673 18.00 -2.34 56.64
N HIS A 674 17.69 -1.97 55.39
CA HIS A 674 16.33 -1.76 54.88
C HIS A 674 16.29 -2.15 53.39
N PRO A 675 15.22 -2.78 52.88
CA PRO A 675 14.01 -3.23 53.59
C PRO A 675 14.30 -4.33 54.62
N TRP A 676 13.36 -4.61 55.52
CA TRP A 676 13.60 -5.56 56.64
C TRP A 676 13.71 -7.03 56.24
N SER A 677 13.57 -7.35 54.95
CA SER A 677 13.96 -8.65 54.38
C SER A 677 15.48 -8.80 54.26
N LEU A 678 16.23 -7.69 54.30
CA LEU A 678 17.69 -7.63 54.30
C LEU A 678 18.22 -7.46 55.74
N PRO A 679 19.45 -7.88 56.03
CA PRO A 679 20.48 -8.39 55.11
C PRO A 679 20.26 -9.84 54.69
N PHE A 680 20.67 -10.17 53.47
CA PHE A 680 20.60 -11.52 52.90
C PHE A 680 22.01 -12.06 52.62
N SER A 681 22.25 -13.33 52.98
CA SER A 681 23.53 -14.01 52.75
C SER A 681 23.28 -15.33 52.03
N LEU A 682 23.58 -15.34 50.72
CA LEU A 682 23.46 -16.54 49.89
C LEU A 682 24.26 -17.73 50.45
N PRO A 683 25.55 -17.59 50.85
CA PRO A 683 26.31 -18.71 51.41
C PRO A 683 25.72 -19.29 52.70
N THR A 684 25.05 -18.45 53.51
CA THR A 684 24.38 -18.92 54.73
C THR A 684 23.14 -19.74 54.39
N VAL A 685 22.35 -19.30 53.41
CA VAL A 685 21.15 -20.00 52.95
C VAL A 685 21.54 -21.34 52.30
N GLU A 686 22.52 -21.34 51.41
CA GLU A 686 23.04 -22.55 50.77
C GLU A 686 23.54 -23.56 51.81
N ALA A 687 24.36 -23.11 52.76
CA ALA A 687 24.84 -23.98 53.83
C ALA A 687 23.69 -24.59 54.64
N ARG A 688 22.65 -23.81 54.97
CA ARG A 688 21.46 -24.32 55.67
C ARG A 688 20.71 -25.36 54.82
N VAL A 689 20.50 -25.08 53.54
CA VAL A 689 19.75 -25.96 52.62
C VAL A 689 20.51 -27.27 52.40
N TYR A 690 21.81 -27.22 52.09
CA TYR A 690 22.63 -28.41 51.86
C TYR A 690 22.76 -29.26 53.13
N LEU A 691 23.03 -28.65 54.28
CA LEU A 691 23.10 -29.39 55.55
C LEU A 691 21.76 -30.03 55.90
N LYS A 692 20.64 -29.34 55.66
CA LYS A 692 19.30 -29.90 55.85
C LYS A 692 19.05 -31.11 54.95
N HIS A 693 19.49 -31.09 53.69
CA HIS A 693 19.45 -32.27 52.82
C HIS A 693 20.32 -33.43 53.32
N LEU A 694 21.45 -33.12 53.98
CA LEU A 694 22.30 -34.09 54.66
C LEU A 694 21.75 -34.55 56.04
N GLY A 695 20.58 -34.05 56.45
CA GLY A 695 19.92 -34.42 57.70
C GLY A 695 20.49 -33.75 58.96
N VAL A 696 21.28 -32.69 58.82
CA VAL A 696 21.89 -31.97 59.95
C VAL A 696 21.52 -30.49 59.89
N GLU A 697 21.04 -29.92 60.99
CA GLU A 697 20.81 -28.47 61.07
C GLU A 697 22.11 -27.75 61.43
N ARG A 698 22.41 -26.61 60.77
CA ARG A 698 23.66 -25.86 60.96
C ARG A 698 23.93 -25.47 62.42
N HIS A 699 22.90 -25.08 63.18
CA HIS A 699 23.05 -24.77 64.60
C HIS A 699 23.51 -25.97 65.45
N SER A 700 23.19 -27.20 65.05
CA SER A 700 23.63 -28.42 65.75
C SER A 700 25.11 -28.70 65.52
N LEU A 701 25.64 -28.34 64.35
CA LEU A 701 27.09 -28.36 64.10
C LEU A 701 27.79 -27.30 64.94
N LEU A 702 27.26 -26.06 64.98
CA LEU A 702 27.82 -25.00 65.82
C LEU A 702 27.87 -25.42 67.29
N GLU A 703 26.81 -26.04 67.84
CA GLU A 703 26.79 -26.57 69.21
C GLU A 703 27.86 -27.64 69.43
N ARG A 704 28.13 -28.49 68.43
CA ARG A 704 29.06 -29.63 68.56
C ARG A 704 30.53 -29.23 68.44
N PHE A 705 30.83 -28.18 67.69
CA PHE A 705 32.19 -27.63 67.52
C PHE A 705 32.47 -26.43 68.45
N GLU A 706 31.54 -26.12 69.36
CA GLU A 706 31.70 -25.03 70.30
C GLU A 706 32.79 -25.30 71.34
N LYS A 707 33.49 -24.24 71.79
CA LYS A 707 34.45 -24.33 72.89
C LYS A 707 33.73 -24.74 74.19
N VAL A 708 34.44 -25.44 75.09
CA VAL A 708 33.91 -25.92 76.38
C VAL A 708 33.30 -24.81 77.26
N ALA A 709 33.73 -23.56 77.07
CA ALA A 709 33.11 -22.36 77.65
C ALA A 709 32.97 -21.27 76.56
N PRO A 710 31.83 -21.19 75.87
CA PRO A 710 31.63 -20.17 74.84
C PRO A 710 31.47 -18.78 75.46
N ASP A 711 31.99 -17.78 74.78
CA ASP A 711 31.70 -16.39 75.12
C ASP A 711 30.24 -16.01 74.75
N GLU A 712 29.82 -14.81 75.15
CA GLU A 712 28.48 -14.32 74.89
C GLU A 712 28.21 -14.17 73.38
N ALA A 713 29.24 -13.84 72.59
CA ALA A 713 29.13 -13.69 71.15
C ALA A 713 28.85 -15.03 70.44
N ALA A 714 29.59 -16.08 70.79
CA ALA A 714 29.36 -17.44 70.28
C ALA A 714 27.98 -17.98 70.68
N THR A 715 27.56 -17.73 71.93
CA THR A 715 26.23 -18.12 72.41
C THR A 715 25.12 -17.39 71.65
N ARG A 716 25.31 -16.09 71.38
CA ARG A 716 24.37 -15.26 70.62
C ARG A 716 24.29 -15.67 69.15
N ALA A 717 25.43 -15.94 68.52
CA ALA A 717 25.51 -16.43 67.13
C ALA A 717 24.80 -17.78 66.97
N ARG A 718 25.00 -18.72 67.90
CA ARG A 718 24.27 -20.01 67.90
C ARG A 718 22.77 -19.82 68.07
N ALA A 719 22.35 -18.94 68.96
CA ALA A 719 20.94 -18.63 69.17
C ALA A 719 20.31 -17.98 67.92
N GLY A 720 21.03 -17.05 67.29
CA GLY A 720 20.65 -16.44 66.01
C GLY A 720 20.46 -17.47 64.91
N GLU A 721 21.44 -18.35 64.72
CA GLU A 721 21.38 -19.43 63.73
C GLU A 721 20.18 -20.38 63.98
N ARG A 722 19.93 -20.73 65.24
CA ARG A 722 18.75 -21.56 65.61
C ARG A 722 17.41 -20.85 65.32
N LEU A 723 17.38 -19.53 65.39
CA LEU A 723 16.21 -18.71 65.04
C LEU A 723 16.13 -18.39 63.54
N GLY A 724 17.07 -18.90 62.73
CA GLY A 724 17.13 -18.64 61.29
C GLY A 724 17.63 -17.24 60.94
N LEU A 725 18.18 -16.49 61.89
CA LEU A 725 18.77 -15.17 61.67
C LEU A 725 20.19 -15.30 61.11
N SER A 726 20.56 -14.43 60.17
CA SER A 726 21.97 -14.26 59.78
C SER A 726 22.78 -13.62 60.92
N ALA A 727 24.11 -13.60 60.80
CA ALA A 727 24.98 -12.97 61.80
C ALA A 727 24.60 -11.49 61.99
N LEU A 728 24.46 -10.75 60.88
CA LEU A 728 24.11 -9.34 60.91
C LEU A 728 22.66 -9.10 61.37
N GLU A 729 21.69 -9.91 60.94
CA GLU A 729 20.32 -9.85 61.48
C GLU A 729 20.28 -10.07 63.00
N THR A 730 21.15 -10.95 63.51
CA THR A 730 21.26 -11.21 64.95
C THR A 730 21.77 -9.98 65.69
N GLU A 731 22.75 -9.27 65.15
CA GLU A 731 23.24 -8.01 65.72
C GLU A 731 22.18 -6.91 65.69
N ILE A 732 21.41 -6.78 64.59
CA ILE A 732 20.31 -5.80 64.46
C ILE A 732 19.22 -6.10 65.48
N VAL A 733 18.72 -7.34 65.56
CA VAL A 733 17.68 -7.73 66.52
C VAL A 733 18.18 -7.61 67.96
N ALA A 734 19.45 -7.93 68.22
CA ALA A 734 20.08 -7.73 69.52
C ALA A 734 20.33 -6.26 69.87
N GLY A 735 20.26 -5.34 68.90
CA GLY A 735 20.56 -3.92 69.09
C GLY A 735 22.04 -3.66 69.38
N THR A 736 22.91 -4.53 68.86
CA THR A 736 24.37 -4.43 68.99
C THR A 736 25.04 -4.07 67.67
N TYR A 737 24.27 -3.99 66.58
CA TYR A 737 24.80 -3.52 65.29
C TYR A 737 25.20 -2.05 65.39
N ALA A 738 26.45 -1.77 65.06
CA ALA A 738 27.06 -0.44 65.12
C ALA A 738 27.47 0.09 63.74
N GLY A 739 27.00 -0.53 62.66
CA GLY A 739 27.37 -0.13 61.29
C GLY A 739 26.47 0.94 60.68
N ASN A 740 25.43 1.40 61.36
CA ASN A 740 24.67 2.59 60.94
C ASN A 740 25.45 3.86 61.26
N ALA A 741 25.36 4.86 60.38
CA ALA A 741 26.00 6.15 60.60
C ALA A 741 25.23 7.02 61.61
N SER A 742 23.89 6.89 61.66
CA SER A 742 23.02 7.68 62.53
C SER A 742 22.73 6.96 63.85
N ALA A 743 22.83 7.69 64.97
CA ALA A 743 22.57 7.15 66.30
C ALA A 743 21.07 6.91 66.59
N ASP A 744 20.17 7.49 65.79
CA ASP A 744 18.72 7.40 65.93
C ASP A 744 18.08 6.24 65.13
N GLY A 745 18.87 5.51 64.36
CA GLY A 745 18.43 4.30 63.65
C GLY A 745 17.54 4.55 62.43
N ARG A 746 17.55 5.76 61.86
CA ARG A 746 16.74 6.12 60.68
C ARG A 746 17.00 5.24 59.46
N GLU A 747 18.20 4.70 59.32
CA GLU A 747 18.57 3.78 58.24
C GLU A 747 17.77 2.47 58.27
N TYR A 748 17.33 2.03 59.45
CA TYR A 748 16.43 0.88 59.55
C TYR A 748 15.08 1.13 58.87
N TRP A 749 14.72 2.38 58.62
CA TRP A 749 13.50 2.78 57.93
C TRP A 749 13.75 3.31 56.51
N GLY A 750 14.96 3.12 55.97
CA GLY A 750 15.30 3.50 54.60
C GLY A 750 15.70 4.97 54.41
N PHE A 751 15.86 5.74 55.50
CA PHE A 751 16.32 7.12 55.45
C PHE A 751 17.85 7.19 55.46
N SER A 752 18.43 8.06 54.62
CA SER A 752 19.87 8.24 54.52
C SER A 752 20.46 9.03 55.70
N ALA A 753 21.72 8.75 56.02
CA ALA A 753 22.50 9.55 56.96
C ALA A 753 22.72 10.96 56.39
N GLY A 754 22.19 12.00 57.05
CA GLY A 754 22.35 13.39 56.63
C GLY A 754 21.25 13.98 55.74
N ALA A 755 20.07 13.35 55.63
CA ALA A 755 18.90 13.99 55.04
C ALA A 755 18.61 15.36 55.71
N ALA A 756 18.24 16.37 54.92
CA ALA A 756 18.29 17.80 55.29
C ALA A 756 17.42 18.21 56.49
N THR A 757 16.56 17.33 56.99
CA THR A 757 15.78 17.55 58.21
C THR A 757 15.87 16.33 59.12
N ASP A 758 16.08 16.57 60.42
CA ASP A 758 15.88 15.60 61.51
C ASP A 758 14.38 15.23 61.70
N SER A 759 13.57 15.33 60.64
CA SER A 759 12.10 15.18 60.67
C SER A 759 11.60 13.78 60.37
N TRP A 760 12.46 12.80 60.07
CA TRP A 760 12.00 11.49 59.55
C TRP A 760 10.94 10.81 60.46
N VAL A 761 11.04 10.95 61.78
CA VAL A 761 10.02 10.46 62.73
C VAL A 761 8.71 11.22 62.57
N THR A 762 8.78 12.54 62.40
CA THR A 762 7.63 13.40 62.13
C THR A 762 6.99 13.04 60.80
N ASP A 763 7.78 12.78 59.77
CA ASP A 763 7.31 12.42 58.43
C ASP A 763 6.51 11.11 58.48
N LEU A 764 7.04 10.09 59.18
CA LEU A 764 6.33 8.82 59.43
C LEU A 764 5.14 8.95 60.39
N SER A 765 5.17 9.95 61.29
CA SER A 765 4.07 10.24 62.21
C SER A 765 2.91 10.91 61.48
N SER A 766 3.20 11.78 60.50
CA SER A 766 2.19 12.47 59.70
C SER A 766 1.68 11.67 58.51
N ASP A 767 2.48 10.73 57.99
CA ASP A 767 2.12 9.87 56.87
C ASP A 767 2.17 8.39 57.29
N VAL A 768 1.04 7.90 57.78
CA VAL A 768 0.89 6.48 58.15
C VAL A 768 1.00 5.57 56.92
N GLY A 769 0.65 6.05 55.72
CA GLY A 769 0.80 5.29 54.48
C GLY A 769 2.27 4.93 54.20
N GLU A 770 3.16 5.91 54.35
CA GLU A 770 4.60 5.74 54.21
C GLU A 770 5.19 4.83 55.30
N LEU A 771 4.72 4.95 56.55
CA LEU A 771 5.10 4.05 57.64
C LEU A 771 4.70 2.59 57.35
N LEU A 772 3.49 2.36 56.82
CA LEU A 772 3.03 1.03 56.42
C LEU A 772 3.88 0.49 55.26
N ARG A 773 4.19 1.33 54.27
CA ARG A 773 5.02 0.97 53.10
C ARG A 773 6.43 0.57 53.51
N LEU A 774 7.11 1.39 54.31
CA LEU A 774 8.49 1.15 54.75
C LEU A 774 8.61 -0.01 55.73
N GLY A 775 7.61 -0.23 56.58
CA GLY A 775 7.57 -1.38 57.50
C GLY A 775 7.04 -2.68 56.88
N GLY A 776 6.42 -2.59 55.70
CA GLY A 776 5.73 -3.72 55.05
C GLY A 776 4.59 -4.26 55.90
N TYR A 777 3.74 -3.37 56.41
CA TYR A 777 2.59 -3.71 57.25
C TYR A 777 1.27 -3.44 56.52
N THR A 778 0.26 -4.23 56.85
CA THR A 778 -1.14 -3.81 56.71
C THR A 778 -1.52 -2.92 57.90
N LEU A 779 -2.57 -2.11 57.74
CA LEU A 779 -3.08 -1.25 58.81
C LEU A 779 -3.47 -2.05 60.07
N ASP A 780 -4.06 -3.23 59.90
CA ASP A 780 -4.47 -4.09 61.02
C ASP A 780 -3.27 -4.74 61.73
N GLU A 781 -2.20 -5.07 61.01
CA GLU A 781 -0.94 -5.53 61.62
C GLU A 781 -0.31 -4.42 62.46
N LEU A 782 -0.27 -3.18 61.95
CA LEU A 782 0.24 -2.05 62.72
C LEU A 782 -0.59 -1.82 63.98
N ARG A 783 -1.92 -1.84 63.89
CA ARG A 783 -2.82 -1.74 65.06
C ARG A 783 -2.55 -2.86 66.07
N ALA A 784 -2.36 -4.08 65.60
CA ALA A 784 -2.06 -5.22 66.45
C ALA A 784 -0.71 -5.08 67.16
N LEU A 785 0.31 -4.54 66.48
CA LEU A 785 1.65 -4.28 67.03
C LEU A 785 1.63 -3.14 68.05
N LEU A 786 0.93 -2.04 67.77
CA LEU A 786 0.79 -0.90 68.69
C LEU A 786 0.01 -1.23 69.97
N ALA A 787 -0.76 -2.33 69.97
CA ALA A 787 -1.46 -2.84 71.15
C ALA A 787 -0.56 -3.72 72.06
N LEU A 788 0.69 -3.98 71.67
CA LEU A 788 1.62 -4.82 72.44
C LEU A 788 2.39 -3.99 73.46
N ASP A 789 2.40 -4.45 74.71
CA ASP A 789 3.09 -3.79 75.83
C ASP A 789 4.60 -3.60 75.58
N PHE A 790 5.24 -4.52 74.85
CA PHE A 790 6.65 -4.39 74.49
C PHE A 790 6.90 -3.23 73.52
N ILE A 791 6.01 -3.01 72.56
CA ILE A 791 6.15 -1.96 71.54
C ILE A 791 5.76 -0.60 72.11
N ASN A 792 4.58 -0.53 72.74
CA ASN A 792 3.92 0.68 73.22
C ASN A 792 3.54 0.54 74.71
N PRO A 793 4.52 0.53 75.63
CA PRO A 793 4.31 0.19 77.04
C PRO A 793 3.33 1.12 77.76
N ASP A 794 3.33 2.41 77.40
CA ASP A 794 2.47 3.42 78.00
C ASP A 794 1.14 3.59 77.25
N GLY A 795 0.96 2.89 76.12
CA GLY A 795 -0.22 3.02 75.26
C GLY A 795 -0.37 4.41 74.64
N ALA A 796 0.70 5.21 74.60
CA ALA A 796 0.70 6.61 74.17
C ALA A 796 0.57 6.72 72.64
N ALA A 797 1.24 5.84 71.90
CA ALA A 797 1.17 5.86 70.45
C ALA A 797 -0.19 5.34 69.96
N LYS A 798 -0.97 6.21 69.29
CA LYS A 798 -2.32 5.90 68.80
C LYS A 798 -2.55 6.49 67.43
N LEU A 799 -3.19 5.71 66.57
CA LEU A 799 -3.66 6.18 65.27
C LEU A 799 -4.78 7.20 65.48
N GLN A 800 -4.62 8.36 64.88
CA GLN A 800 -5.56 9.46 64.83
C GLN A 800 -5.98 9.65 63.38
N TRP A 801 -7.26 9.91 63.17
CA TRP A 801 -7.85 10.09 61.85
C TRP A 801 -8.62 11.40 61.86
N ALA A 802 -8.61 12.11 60.74
CA ALA A 802 -9.60 13.15 60.48
C ALA A 802 -11.00 12.54 60.30
N GLU A 803 -12.00 13.34 59.93
CA GLU A 803 -13.38 12.85 59.72
C GLU A 803 -13.50 11.81 58.59
N THR A 804 -12.46 11.68 57.76
CA THR A 804 -12.31 10.74 56.65
C THR A 804 -11.53 9.49 57.05
N CYS A 805 -11.95 8.32 56.55
CA CYS A 805 -11.22 7.06 56.72
C CYS A 805 -10.12 6.88 55.65
N SER A 806 -9.45 7.97 55.23
CA SER A 806 -8.33 7.94 54.28
C SER A 806 -6.99 7.74 55.00
N LEU A 807 -6.08 6.95 54.42
CA LEU A 807 -4.72 6.79 54.93
C LEU A 807 -3.91 8.09 54.79
N ASP A 808 -4.25 8.93 53.82
CA ASP A 808 -3.60 10.23 53.58
C ASP A 808 -3.84 11.23 54.73
N ASP A 809 -4.90 11.01 55.53
CA ASP A 809 -5.28 11.84 56.68
C ASP A 809 -4.96 11.15 58.02
N ALA A 810 -4.36 9.96 57.99
CA ALA A 810 -4.05 9.19 59.18
C ALA A 810 -2.71 9.61 59.76
N THR A 811 -2.72 9.99 61.04
CA THR A 811 -1.51 10.37 61.79
C THR A 811 -1.31 9.44 62.98
N LEU A 812 -0.07 9.30 63.43
CA LEU A 812 0.29 8.50 64.61
C LEU A 812 0.86 9.41 65.69
N GLY A 813 0.04 9.78 66.66
CA GLY A 813 0.45 10.64 67.77
C GLY A 813 1.48 9.95 68.66
N SER A 814 2.42 10.73 69.21
CA SER A 814 3.46 10.26 70.15
C SER A 814 4.39 9.15 69.61
N LEU A 815 4.65 9.16 68.29
CA LEU A 815 5.69 8.33 67.69
C LEU A 815 7.08 8.89 68.02
N ASP A 816 8.01 8.03 68.44
CA ASP A 816 9.40 8.38 68.68
C ASP A 816 10.36 7.33 68.08
N ALA A 817 11.64 7.69 67.95
CA ALA A 817 12.68 6.81 67.40
C ALA A 817 12.83 5.51 68.23
N ALA A 818 12.57 5.54 69.54
CA ALA A 818 12.67 4.37 70.41
C ALA A 818 11.55 3.34 70.16
N LEU A 819 10.33 3.79 69.86
CA LEU A 819 9.21 2.94 69.46
C LEU A 819 9.48 2.35 68.08
N LEU A 820 9.97 3.18 67.15
CA LEU A 820 10.37 2.74 65.81
C LEU A 820 11.50 1.68 65.86
N ASP A 821 12.46 1.82 66.78
CA ASP A 821 13.48 0.79 67.06
C ASP A 821 12.86 -0.54 67.50
N ARG A 822 11.93 -0.48 68.46
CA ARG A 822 11.24 -1.67 68.95
C ARG A 822 10.40 -2.33 67.85
N LEU A 823 9.73 -1.54 67.00
CA LEU A 823 8.91 -2.04 65.90
C LEU A 823 9.72 -2.86 64.91
N HIS A 824 10.81 -2.32 64.35
CA HIS A 824 11.56 -3.06 63.32
C HIS A 824 12.19 -4.34 63.90
N ARG A 825 12.77 -4.28 65.11
CA ARG A 825 13.41 -5.44 65.76
C ARG A 825 12.42 -6.53 66.11
N PHE A 826 11.28 -6.15 66.67
CA PHE A 826 10.21 -7.09 67.00
C PHE A 826 9.69 -7.78 65.75
N THR A 827 9.42 -7.01 64.70
CA THR A 827 8.88 -7.53 63.44
C THR A 827 9.89 -8.44 62.74
N ARG A 828 11.17 -8.06 62.68
CA ARG A 828 12.25 -8.91 62.15
C ARG A 828 12.34 -10.24 62.88
N LEU A 829 12.31 -10.22 64.21
CA LEU A 829 12.32 -11.43 65.03
C LEU A 829 11.06 -12.28 64.80
N GLN A 830 9.88 -11.65 64.81
CA GLN A 830 8.59 -12.32 64.63
C GLN A 830 8.52 -13.04 63.28
N ARG A 831 8.91 -12.37 62.19
CA ARG A 831 8.89 -12.91 60.82
C ARG A 831 9.80 -14.14 60.68
N ARG A 832 10.91 -14.21 61.44
CA ARG A 832 11.87 -15.33 61.39
C ARG A 832 11.49 -16.52 62.28
N CYS A 833 10.93 -16.27 63.47
CA CYS A 833 10.61 -17.35 64.41
C CYS A 833 9.21 -17.96 64.27
N ALA A 834 8.35 -17.40 63.40
CA ALA A 834 6.94 -17.81 63.20
C ALA A 834 6.10 -17.86 64.50
N ILE A 835 6.52 -17.12 65.54
CA ILE A 835 5.78 -17.01 66.81
C ILE A 835 4.69 -15.94 66.65
N PRO A 836 3.43 -16.19 67.06
CA PRO A 836 2.39 -15.17 67.05
C PRO A 836 2.79 -13.94 67.89
N ALA A 837 2.54 -12.73 67.38
CA ALA A 837 2.97 -11.46 67.99
C ALA A 837 2.66 -11.37 69.49
N ARG A 838 1.46 -11.77 69.92
CA ARG A 838 1.06 -11.75 71.33
C ARG A 838 1.92 -12.67 72.21
N MET A 839 2.31 -13.83 71.70
CA MET A 839 3.17 -14.78 72.42
C MET A 839 4.61 -14.24 72.50
N LEU A 840 5.12 -13.70 71.40
CA LEU A 840 6.45 -13.08 71.39
C LEU A 840 6.52 -11.89 72.37
N ASN A 841 5.46 -11.07 72.41
CA ASN A 841 5.33 -9.98 73.39
C ASN A 841 5.46 -10.49 74.83
N VAL A 842 4.72 -11.53 75.20
CA VAL A 842 4.80 -12.12 76.56
C VAL A 842 6.22 -12.60 76.87
N LEU A 843 6.85 -13.32 75.93
CA LEU A 843 8.21 -13.85 76.10
C LEU A 843 9.25 -12.74 76.26
N LEU A 844 9.12 -11.65 75.52
CA LEU A 844 10.04 -10.52 75.60
C LEU A 844 9.82 -9.70 76.89
N VAL A 845 8.57 -9.46 77.29
CA VAL A 845 8.25 -8.74 78.54
C VAL A 845 8.72 -9.54 79.77
N ASP A 846 8.53 -10.86 79.77
CA ASP A 846 8.99 -11.75 80.86
C ASP A 846 10.52 -11.82 80.93
N ALA A 847 11.20 -11.98 79.78
CA ALA A 847 12.66 -12.07 79.72
C ALA A 847 13.39 -10.75 80.00
N CYS A 848 12.80 -9.60 79.66
CA CYS A 848 13.43 -8.28 79.84
C CYS A 848 13.24 -7.68 81.25
N GLY A 849 12.38 -8.27 82.08
CA GLY A 849 11.98 -7.72 83.38
C GLY A 849 11.10 -6.48 83.24
N GLN A 850 10.11 -6.31 84.11
CA GLN A 850 9.07 -5.26 84.07
C GLN A 850 9.60 -3.88 83.63
N LEU A 851 9.09 -3.39 82.50
CA LEU A 851 9.20 -2.00 82.08
C LEU A 851 8.53 -1.09 83.16
N PRO A 852 9.16 0.03 83.55
CA PRO A 852 8.69 0.82 84.69
C PRO A 852 7.47 1.65 84.29
N GLY A 853 6.25 1.14 84.52
CA GLY A 853 5.03 1.88 84.13
C GLY A 853 3.72 1.53 84.83
N ARG A 854 3.62 0.47 85.64
CA ARG A 854 2.38 0.19 86.40
C ARG A 854 2.62 0.10 87.90
N ARG A 855 2.20 1.15 88.61
CA ARG A 855 2.07 1.19 90.07
C ARG A 855 0.96 0.21 90.51
N GLY A 856 1.35 -0.72 91.37
CA GLY A 856 0.49 -1.52 92.25
C GLY A 856 1.37 -2.09 93.36
N ALA A 857 1.21 -1.58 94.59
CA ALA A 857 2.09 -1.70 95.75
C ALA A 857 2.71 -3.09 96.05
N LEU A 858 4.03 -3.13 96.31
CA LEU A 858 4.66 -3.50 97.60
C LEU A 858 6.22 -3.53 97.50
N ASP A 859 6.88 -3.06 98.56
CA ASP A 859 8.32 -3.10 98.93
C ASP A 859 9.24 -1.88 98.59
N PRO A 860 9.73 -1.11 99.58
CA PRO A 860 10.57 0.08 99.38
C PRO A 860 12.09 -0.20 99.52
N ARG A 861 12.68 -1.13 98.74
CA ARG A 861 14.14 -1.36 98.71
C ARG A 861 14.73 -1.64 97.32
N GLY A 862 14.37 -0.85 96.30
CA GLY A 862 14.86 -1.07 94.92
C GLY A 862 15.31 0.16 94.13
N ARG A 863 15.46 1.34 94.75
CA ARG A 863 15.47 2.62 94.02
C ARG A 863 16.84 3.12 93.50
N ARG A 864 17.85 2.27 93.25
CA ARG A 864 19.19 2.74 92.80
C ARG A 864 19.87 1.97 91.66
N ARG A 865 19.14 1.27 90.78
CA ARG A 865 19.76 0.57 89.61
C ARG A 865 18.86 0.52 88.36
N ALA A 866 18.42 1.66 87.85
CA ALA A 866 17.65 1.67 86.59
C ALA A 866 17.87 2.95 85.78
N GLU A 867 19.12 3.25 85.42
CA GLU A 867 19.45 4.12 84.30
C GLU A 867 20.51 3.40 83.46
N GLY A 868 20.11 2.86 82.31
CA GLY A 868 20.98 2.13 81.38
C GLY A 868 20.16 1.61 80.18
N PRO A 869 20.70 1.66 78.95
CA PRO A 869 19.94 1.43 77.72
C PRO A 869 19.38 0.01 77.63
N ALA A 870 18.24 -0.15 76.94
CA ALA A 870 17.52 -1.43 76.76
C ALA A 870 18.25 -2.45 75.86
N ALA A 871 19.33 -2.04 75.18
CA ALA A 871 20.09 -2.84 74.22
C ALA A 871 20.59 -4.23 74.73
N PRO A 872 21.14 -4.41 75.95
CA PRO A 872 21.67 -5.70 76.37
C PRO A 872 20.58 -6.73 76.80
N ARG A 873 19.29 -6.38 76.77
CA ARG A 873 18.20 -7.25 77.28
C ARG A 873 17.58 -8.18 76.24
N LEU A 874 17.50 -7.78 74.97
CA LEU A 874 17.00 -8.64 73.88
C LEU A 874 17.98 -9.76 73.51
N GLY A 875 19.30 -9.51 73.60
CA GLY A 875 20.31 -10.57 73.48
C GLY A 875 20.16 -11.67 74.54
N ARG A 876 19.82 -11.30 75.78
CA ARG A 876 19.49 -12.26 76.85
C ARG A 876 18.15 -12.97 76.63
N ALA A 877 17.15 -12.29 76.07
CA ALA A 877 15.86 -12.89 75.73
C ALA A 877 15.97 -13.94 74.61
N GLY A 878 16.83 -13.73 73.60
CA GLY A 878 17.13 -14.73 72.56
C GLY A 878 17.77 -16.00 73.14
N VAL A 879 18.69 -15.86 74.11
CA VAL A 879 19.29 -16.99 74.83
C VAL A 879 18.25 -17.71 75.72
N LEU A 880 17.33 -16.97 76.36
CA LEU A 880 16.22 -17.51 77.14
C LEU A 880 15.14 -18.22 76.30
N LEU A 881 14.81 -17.71 75.12
CA LEU A 881 13.91 -18.35 74.15
C LEU A 881 14.45 -19.72 73.70
N VAL A 882 15.78 -19.83 73.55
CA VAL A 882 16.47 -21.08 73.21
C VAL A 882 16.59 -22.03 74.42
N HIS A 883 16.82 -21.50 75.63
CA HIS A 883 17.00 -22.32 76.85
C HIS A 883 15.68 -22.73 77.53
N GLY A 884 14.58 -22.03 77.32
CA GLY A 884 13.25 -22.35 77.87
C GLY A 884 12.74 -23.73 77.43
N HIS A 885 13.15 -24.21 76.24
CA HIS A 885 12.79 -25.53 75.75
C HIS A 885 13.43 -26.70 76.53
N ARG A 886 14.56 -26.50 77.24
CA ARG A 886 15.17 -27.58 78.07
C ARG A 886 14.60 -27.67 79.50
N ARG A 887 13.91 -26.65 80.01
CA ARG A 887 13.36 -26.65 81.39
C ARG A 887 11.89 -27.06 81.52
N ALA A 888 11.17 -27.22 80.41
CA ALA A 888 9.79 -27.73 80.41
C ALA A 888 9.64 -29.26 80.56
N GLY A 889 10.77 -30.01 80.67
CA GLY A 889 10.76 -31.48 80.81
C GLY A 889 10.56 -32.02 82.23
N LEU A 890 10.63 -31.18 83.27
CA LEU A 890 10.59 -31.62 84.67
C LEU A 890 9.80 -30.64 85.55
N ARG A 891 8.50 -30.49 85.30
CA ARG A 891 7.48 -30.11 86.31
C ARG A 891 6.06 -30.25 85.70
N ARG A 892 5.29 -31.17 86.29
CA ARG A 892 3.85 -31.49 86.17
C ARG A 892 3.04 -30.88 85.01
N ARG A 893 2.43 -31.76 84.20
CA ARG A 893 1.41 -31.50 83.15
C ARG A 893 0.40 -30.40 83.55
N PRO A 894 0.18 -29.36 82.72
CA PRO A 894 -1.06 -28.56 82.74
C PRO A 894 -2.14 -29.23 81.88
N ARG A 895 -3.36 -29.33 82.42
CA ARG A 895 -4.58 -29.77 81.73
C ARG A 895 -4.88 -28.86 80.53
N ALA A 896 -5.37 -29.45 79.44
CA ALA A 896 -5.93 -28.76 78.29
C ALA A 896 -7.08 -27.81 78.70
N LEU A 897 -6.95 -26.53 78.40
CA LEU A 897 -8.05 -25.56 78.45
C LEU A 897 -8.77 -25.57 77.09
N ARG A 898 -9.90 -26.29 77.04
CA ARG A 898 -10.93 -26.09 76.01
C ARG A 898 -11.72 -24.80 76.32
N PRO A 899 -12.19 -24.07 75.29
CA PRO A 899 -13.05 -22.91 75.49
C PRO A 899 -14.46 -23.33 75.96
N PRO A 900 -15.15 -22.51 76.77
CA PRO A 900 -16.51 -22.83 77.20
C PRO A 900 -17.51 -22.53 76.07
N ARG A 901 -18.31 -23.54 75.70
CA ARG A 901 -19.56 -23.38 74.95
C ARG A 901 -20.73 -23.35 75.94
N ALA A 902 -21.71 -22.51 75.60
CA ALA A 902 -23.10 -22.45 76.07
C ALA A 902 -23.42 -21.53 77.26
N THR A 903 -23.78 -20.29 76.93
CA THR A 903 -25.17 -19.83 77.12
C THR A 903 -25.82 -19.69 75.74
N GLN A 904 -26.86 -20.46 75.47
CA GLN A 904 -27.68 -20.35 74.26
C GLN A 904 -29.13 -20.11 74.70
N ARG A 905 -29.80 -19.19 73.97
CA ARG A 905 -31.25 -18.96 73.86
C ARG A 905 -31.89 -18.01 74.88
N ARG A 906 -32.18 -16.79 74.41
CA ARG A 906 -33.55 -16.30 74.09
C ARG A 906 -33.45 -14.99 73.28
N GLY A 907 -34.24 -14.88 72.22
CA GLY A 907 -34.45 -13.66 71.44
C GLY A 907 -33.92 -13.72 70.00
N GLY A 908 -34.70 -14.29 69.08
CA GLY A 908 -34.44 -14.17 67.64
C GLY A 908 -34.98 -12.85 67.07
N PRO A 909 -34.57 -12.42 65.85
CA PRO A 909 -35.19 -11.27 65.20
C PRO A 909 -36.14 -11.69 64.08
N ARG A 910 -37.39 -11.20 64.14
CA ARG A 910 -38.31 -11.00 63.01
C ARG A 910 -38.31 -9.52 62.64
N LEU A 911 -38.08 -9.24 61.35
CA LEU A 911 -38.64 -8.20 60.46
C LEU A 911 -39.04 -6.82 61.04
N LEU A 912 -38.49 -5.72 60.50
CA LEU A 912 -39.19 -4.88 59.49
C LEU A 912 -38.32 -3.70 58.97
N GLN A 913 -38.31 -3.59 57.64
CA GLN A 913 -38.20 -2.44 56.72
C GLN A 913 -37.57 -1.09 57.15
N LEU A 914 -36.71 -0.57 56.27
CA LEU A 914 -36.90 0.74 55.63
C LEU A 914 -36.37 0.73 54.18
N ARG A 915 -37.21 1.23 53.26
CA ARG A 915 -37.02 1.36 51.80
C ARG A 915 -36.07 2.53 51.47
N GLY A 916 -35.39 2.47 50.33
CA GLY A 916 -34.86 3.68 49.68
C GLY A 916 -33.90 3.47 48.50
N ARG A 917 -34.49 3.22 47.32
CA ARG A 917 -34.00 3.46 45.93
C ARG A 917 -32.59 3.00 45.47
N ARG A 918 -32.65 2.14 44.44
CA ARG A 918 -31.62 1.77 43.46
C ARG A 918 -31.39 2.92 42.48
N ASP A 919 -30.19 3.03 41.93
CA ASP A 919 -29.94 3.06 40.48
C ASP A 919 -28.47 2.73 40.18
N ALA A 920 -28.24 1.57 39.53
CA ALA A 920 -27.08 1.22 38.71
C ALA A 920 -27.34 -0.15 38.05
N PRO A 921 -27.22 -0.31 36.71
CA PRO A 921 -27.36 -1.61 36.08
C PRO A 921 -26.03 -2.35 36.01
N ARG A 922 -26.08 -3.63 36.36
CA ARG A 922 -25.07 -4.65 36.05
C ARG A 922 -25.45 -5.36 34.76
N GLY A 923 -24.45 -5.66 33.93
CA GLY A 923 -24.51 -6.75 32.94
C GLY A 923 -23.28 -7.64 33.13
N ARG A 924 -23.50 -8.90 33.51
CA ARG A 924 -22.55 -10.00 33.36
C ARG A 924 -23.25 -11.13 32.57
N PRO A 925 -22.46 -12.03 31.96
CA PRO A 925 -22.84 -12.85 30.80
C PRO A 925 -23.46 -14.19 31.20
N ASP A 926 -24.06 -14.92 30.25
CA ASP A 926 -23.82 -16.36 30.12
C ASP A 926 -24.34 -16.97 28.79
N GLN A 927 -23.72 -18.10 28.48
CA GLN A 927 -23.75 -18.94 27.27
C GLN A 927 -25.10 -19.64 26.97
N LEU A 928 -25.31 -20.04 25.70
CA LEU A 928 -25.54 -21.42 25.23
C LEU A 928 -26.27 -21.49 23.87
N GLY A 929 -25.71 -22.26 22.93
CA GLY A 929 -26.47 -23.35 22.28
C GLY A 929 -27.03 -23.20 20.85
N ARG A 930 -26.29 -23.81 19.90
CA ARG A 930 -26.75 -24.67 18.77
C ARG A 930 -27.46 -24.08 17.53
N ALA A 931 -27.01 -24.61 16.38
CA ALA A 931 -27.42 -24.41 14.99
C ALA A 931 -28.87 -24.83 14.65
N PRO A 932 -29.32 -24.54 13.40
CA PRO A 932 -29.56 -25.63 12.46
C PRO A 932 -29.11 -25.40 11.00
N ARG A 933 -29.13 -26.52 10.24
CA ARG A 933 -28.81 -26.75 8.82
C ARG A 933 -29.86 -26.19 7.85
N GLY A 934 -29.46 -25.90 6.60
CA GLY A 934 -30.14 -26.47 5.42
C GLY A 934 -30.52 -25.57 4.22
N ARG A 935 -29.82 -25.82 3.09
CA ARG A 935 -30.29 -25.93 1.67
C ARG A 935 -30.63 -24.70 0.80
N ALA A 936 -29.74 -24.49 -0.19
CA ALA A 936 -29.90 -24.66 -1.65
C ALA A 936 -30.97 -23.90 -2.48
N ALA A 937 -30.48 -23.09 -3.44
CA ALA A 937 -30.85 -22.91 -4.87
C ALA A 937 -30.11 -21.64 -5.37
N GLY A 938 -29.49 -21.48 -6.55
CA GLY A 938 -29.57 -22.16 -7.85
C GLY A 938 -29.92 -21.12 -8.94
N LEU A 939 -29.11 -21.05 -10.01
CA LEU A 939 -29.31 -20.36 -11.33
C LEU A 939 -28.93 -18.86 -11.39
N THR A 940 -28.29 -18.26 -12.42
CA THR A 940 -27.72 -18.58 -13.76
C THR A 940 -27.09 -17.25 -14.26
N ALA A 941 -25.84 -17.22 -14.73
CA ALA A 941 -25.41 -17.09 -16.14
C ALA A 941 -25.91 -15.87 -16.95
N GLU A 942 -24.99 -14.96 -17.33
CA GLU A 942 -24.92 -14.15 -18.57
C GLU A 942 -23.57 -13.38 -18.55
N ARG A 943 -22.51 -13.77 -19.28
CA ARG A 943 -22.11 -13.42 -20.65
C ARG A 943 -22.28 -11.95 -21.05
N GLY A 944 -21.15 -11.28 -21.34
CA GLY A 944 -21.06 -10.27 -22.39
C GLY A 944 -20.19 -9.04 -22.09
N GLY A 945 -19.22 -8.77 -22.96
CA GLY A 945 -18.91 -7.38 -23.33
C GLY A 945 -17.51 -6.86 -23.01
N LEU A 946 -16.56 -7.19 -23.89
CA LEU A 946 -15.38 -6.36 -24.16
C LEU A 946 -15.80 -4.93 -24.54
N SER A 947 -15.18 -3.92 -23.94
CA SER A 947 -15.04 -2.61 -24.56
C SER A 947 -13.81 -1.86 -24.01
N ALA A 948 -12.78 -1.75 -24.84
CA ALA A 948 -11.87 -0.61 -24.82
C ALA A 948 -12.68 0.70 -24.99
N PRO A 949 -12.14 1.88 -24.64
CA PRO A 949 -11.49 2.64 -25.72
C PRO A 949 -10.41 3.67 -25.30
N ARG A 950 -9.77 4.18 -26.36
CA ARG A 950 -9.24 5.53 -26.55
C ARG A 950 -7.85 5.86 -25.99
N ARG A 951 -6.88 5.63 -26.89
CA ARG A 951 -5.81 6.60 -27.16
C ARG A 951 -6.43 7.86 -27.79
N LEU A 952 -6.11 9.00 -27.18
CA LEU A 952 -5.66 10.23 -27.83
C LEU A 952 -4.64 10.86 -26.88
#